data_AF-A0A8B9KSL0-F1
#
_entry.id   AF-A0A8B9KSL0-F1
#
_cell.length_a   1.000
_cell.length_b   1.000
_cell.length_c   1.000
_cell.angle_alpha   90.00
_cell.angle_beta   90.00
_cell.angle_gamma   90.00
#
_symmetry.space_group_name_H-M   'P 1'
#
loop_
_entity.id
_entity.type
_entity.pdbx_description
1 polymer ?
#
loop_
_entity_poly.entity_id
_entity_poly.type
_entity_poly.pdbx_seq_one_letter_code
_entity_poly.pdbx_strand_id
1 'polypeptide(L)'
;ARTLSVFYLSSICSFVFSQIPIKGQNKKNPGSSSKMRSRNSSAVFWHGGSSGGYQTLLLDEDRGWLLVGGRDHVYMLQAESLTQPMRKIHWPAGKEHTERCRHAGKNLSTDCANFVRLLQPFNKTHVYVCGTGAYHPQCTYIYLGHSVEEPAFTLLTHTVESGRGKCPFSPHESFTAQLTDGELYAGTSVDFMGNNAAIFRTSVHTSSQHYIRTEAYHDYWLNEPDFVGSYFIPDTHSLDDDKVYFFFKETAVESNQQDKRVYSRVARVCKNDIGGKRSLINRWSTFLKARLVCSVPGPGGMDTHFDELEDIFLLETKDPQNPVIYGVFSTSSSVFRGSAVCVYSMASIRAAFNGPFAHKEGPDYRWVEYKEKIPYPRPGTVSVHLWNSMIPNVSFMGVQYDRGILYVVKWVEVEDALAHILVFPFDGEVAQLPLQRCELYGKACADCCLARDPYCAWNGSTCSSYFPSNKRRARRQDVRYGDPWSQCQDLGEGFEDVELKTVYAVESNSTFLECTPRSPQAAAKWVMQQSHTQTTREDNIIHTGRGLLLQHITSLDAGLYLCTTHERSFSRTVARYDLRVIAEPNALTSRPPTNHAASPLSYKELNLIGVSGLTADEYCEQLWYREKRRQQKLRALKWKQTSENRKARVRRQNPPDALLQ
;
A
#
# COMPACT_ATOMS: atom_id res chain seq x y z
N ALA A 1 -21.28 10.36 2.18
CA ALA A 1 -20.52 9.08 2.23
C ALA A 1 -19.89 8.73 0.88
N ARG A 2 -18.56 8.62 0.84
CA ARG A 2 -17.81 8.11 -0.31
C ARG A 2 -17.25 6.74 0.04
N THR A 3 -17.46 5.74 -0.82
CA THR A 3 -16.68 4.51 -0.73
C THR A 3 -15.24 4.91 -0.98
N LEU A 4 -14.42 4.92 0.07
CA LEU A 4 -12.97 4.97 -0.13
C LEU A 4 -12.69 3.77 -1.01
N SER A 5 -12.32 4.03 -2.27
CA SER A 5 -11.61 3.02 -3.03
C SER A 5 -10.44 2.69 -2.12
N VAL A 6 -10.51 1.53 -1.48
CA VAL A 6 -9.41 0.99 -0.69
C VAL A 6 -8.35 0.91 -1.74
N PHE A 7 -7.48 1.91 -1.81
CA PHE A 7 -6.26 1.72 -2.53
C PHE A 7 -5.75 0.42 -1.94
N TYR A 8 -5.46 -0.56 -2.77
CA TYR A 8 -4.50 -1.58 -2.36
C TYR A 8 -3.14 -0.85 -2.32
N LEU A 9 -3.03 0.05 -1.34
CA LEU A 9 -1.86 0.71 -0.81
C LEU A 9 -0.92 -0.37 -0.26
N SER A 10 -1.20 -1.67 -0.31
CA SER A 10 -0.09 -2.63 -0.28
C SER A 10 0.91 -2.33 -1.41
N SER A 11 0.48 -1.93 -2.61
CA SER A 11 1.37 -1.67 -3.75
C SER A 11 1.81 -0.21 -3.85
N ILE A 12 0.89 0.78 -3.77
CA ILE A 12 1.30 2.20 -3.74
C ILE A 12 1.97 2.53 -2.41
N CYS A 13 1.51 2.00 -1.27
CA CYS A 13 2.21 2.22 -0.02
C CYS A 13 3.44 1.32 0.05
N SER A 14 3.56 0.15 -0.59
CA SER A 14 4.92 -0.42 -0.80
C SER A 14 5.80 0.51 -1.62
N PHE A 15 5.25 1.28 -2.57
CA PHE A 15 6.01 2.27 -3.34
C PHE A 15 6.38 3.51 -2.49
N VAL A 16 5.44 4.10 -1.76
CA VAL A 16 5.61 5.24 -0.83
C VAL A 16 6.44 4.83 0.40
N PHE A 17 6.25 3.62 0.94
CA PHE A 17 7.06 2.98 1.98
C PHE A 17 8.41 2.46 1.45
N SER A 18 8.58 2.18 0.15
CA SER A 18 9.90 1.95 -0.45
C SER A 18 10.69 3.24 -0.61
N GLN A 19 10.00 4.39 -0.68
CA GLN A 19 10.61 5.71 -0.59
C GLN A 19 10.83 6.19 0.85
N ILE A 20 10.23 5.51 1.84
CA ILE A 20 10.66 5.64 3.24
C ILE A 20 11.97 4.86 3.37
N PRO A 21 13.07 5.48 3.84
CA PRO A 21 14.37 4.80 3.92
C PRO A 21 14.30 3.64 4.91
N ILE A 22 14.06 2.43 4.38
CA ILE A 22 14.26 1.19 5.10
C ILE A 22 15.77 1.03 5.25
N LYS A 23 16.27 1.20 6.48
CA LYS A 23 17.64 0.84 6.88
C LYS A 23 17.96 -0.54 6.28
N GLY A 24 18.93 -0.58 5.37
CA GLY A 24 19.24 -1.77 4.58
C GLY A 24 19.54 -2.98 5.46
N GLN A 25 18.96 -4.13 5.10
CA GLN A 25 19.54 -5.45 5.38
C GLN A 25 19.07 -6.49 4.34
N ASN A 26 20.01 -7.39 4.03
CA ASN A 26 19.96 -8.46 3.04
C ASN A 26 18.69 -9.33 3.04
N LYS A 27 18.33 -9.77 1.82
CA LYS A 27 17.28 -10.74 1.49
C LYS A 27 17.48 -12.09 2.22
N LYS A 28 16.33 -12.70 2.55
CA LYS A 28 16.04 -14.09 3.03
C LYS A 28 15.65 -14.21 4.51
N ASN A 29 14.35 -14.02 4.78
CA ASN A 29 13.55 -14.85 5.72
C ASN A 29 12.06 -14.42 5.67
N PRO A 30 11.10 -15.35 5.47
CA PRO A 30 9.67 -15.05 5.43
C PRO A 30 9.09 -14.99 6.86
N GLY A 31 9.38 -13.90 7.58
CA GLY A 31 8.91 -13.71 8.96
C GLY A 31 8.98 -12.25 9.41
N SER A 32 8.54 -11.31 8.56
CA SER A 32 8.78 -9.87 8.74
C SER A 32 7.50 -9.02 8.75
N SER A 33 6.44 -9.40 9.47
CA SER A 33 5.36 -8.44 9.81
C SER A 33 5.73 -7.52 10.98
N SER A 34 6.83 -7.79 11.69
CA SER A 34 7.26 -7.01 12.87
C SER A 34 8.18 -5.81 12.56
N LYS A 35 8.56 -5.58 11.30
CA LYS A 35 9.58 -4.56 10.94
C LYS A 35 9.05 -3.14 10.67
N MET A 36 7.73 -2.92 10.67
CA MET A 36 7.15 -1.56 10.56
C MET A 36 6.83 -0.93 11.94
N ARG A 37 7.22 -1.54 13.06
CA ARG A 37 7.11 -0.92 14.40
C ARG A 37 8.37 -0.12 14.76
N SER A 38 8.74 0.82 13.89
CA SER A 38 9.73 1.84 14.24
C SER A 38 9.06 2.84 15.19
N ARG A 39 9.73 3.18 16.30
CA ARG A 39 9.32 4.16 17.31
C ARG A 39 9.06 5.59 16.79
N ASN A 40 9.26 5.84 15.48
CA ASN A 40 9.08 7.12 14.79
C ASN A 40 8.02 7.09 13.67
N SER A 41 7.15 6.08 13.59
CA SER A 41 6.06 6.08 12.61
C SER A 41 4.94 7.04 13.05
N SER A 42 4.61 8.05 12.23
CA SER A 42 3.44 8.92 12.42
C SER A 42 2.10 8.20 12.19
N ALA A 43 2.12 6.92 11.80
CA ALA A 43 0.92 6.14 11.56
C ALA A 43 0.27 5.68 12.88
N VAL A 44 -1.04 5.85 12.98
CA VAL A 44 -1.85 5.33 14.09
C VAL A 44 -2.49 4.02 13.65
N PHE A 45 -2.30 2.96 14.44
CA PHE A 45 -2.82 1.63 14.13
C PHE A 45 -3.97 1.27 15.07
N TRP A 46 -5.08 0.84 14.48
CA TRP A 46 -6.21 0.28 15.20
C TRP A 46 -6.05 -1.23 15.33
N HIS A 47 -5.96 -1.67 16.59
CA HIS A 47 -5.73 -3.06 16.97
C HIS A 47 -6.97 -3.69 17.63
N GLY A 48 -8.07 -2.96 17.76
CA GLY A 48 -9.18 -3.36 18.62
C GLY A 48 -10.13 -4.40 18.01
N GLY A 49 -10.02 -4.69 16.72
CA GLY A 49 -10.90 -5.67 16.08
C GLY A 49 -10.58 -7.11 16.49
N SER A 50 -11.61 -7.93 16.58
CA SER A 50 -11.56 -9.23 17.27
C SER A 50 -11.11 -10.41 16.39
N SER A 51 -11.05 -10.21 15.08
CA SER A 51 -11.06 -11.33 14.12
C SER A 51 -10.28 -11.08 12.82
N GLY A 52 -9.69 -9.90 12.64
CA GLY A 52 -8.89 -9.55 11.46
C GLY A 52 -9.69 -9.54 10.15
N GLY A 53 -8.99 -9.70 9.03
CA GLY A 53 -9.62 -9.76 7.70
C GLY A 53 -10.24 -8.43 7.26
N TYR A 54 -9.71 -7.30 7.74
CA TYR A 54 -10.17 -5.98 7.33
C TYR A 54 -9.80 -5.74 5.87
N GLN A 55 -10.78 -5.84 4.98
CA GLN A 55 -10.57 -5.74 3.53
C GLN A 55 -11.48 -4.70 2.88
N THR A 56 -12.49 -4.21 3.62
CA THR A 56 -13.54 -3.34 3.10
C THR A 56 -13.68 -2.13 4.01
N LEU A 57 -13.60 -0.93 3.44
CA LEU A 57 -13.74 0.33 4.16
C LEU A 57 -14.82 1.20 3.51
N LEU A 58 -15.62 1.89 4.30
CA LEU A 58 -16.57 2.90 3.81
C LEU A 58 -16.47 4.15 4.70
N LEU A 59 -16.14 5.29 4.11
CA LEU A 59 -16.03 6.56 4.81
C LEU A 59 -17.31 7.38 4.65
N ASP A 60 -17.88 7.78 5.77
CA ASP A 60 -18.94 8.76 5.82
C ASP A 60 -18.38 10.12 6.27
N GLU A 61 -17.88 10.90 5.31
CA GLU A 61 -17.33 12.24 5.54
C GLU A 61 -18.33 13.17 6.24
N ASP A 62 -19.61 13.09 5.87
CA ASP A 62 -20.68 13.95 6.39
C ASP A 62 -20.91 13.74 7.90
N ARG A 63 -20.67 12.52 8.38
CA ARG A 63 -20.91 12.12 9.77
C ARG A 63 -19.63 11.85 10.56
N GLY A 64 -18.46 11.87 9.92
CA GLY A 64 -17.17 11.59 10.56
C GLY A 64 -16.97 10.12 10.95
N TRP A 65 -17.67 9.18 10.32
CA TRP A 65 -17.59 7.74 10.65
C TRP A 65 -16.83 6.95 9.58
N LEU A 66 -16.13 5.92 10.02
CA LEU A 66 -15.48 4.92 9.17
C LEU A 66 -16.05 3.54 9.49
N LEU A 67 -16.70 2.92 8.52
CA LEU A 67 -17.12 1.52 8.62
C LEU A 67 -16.02 0.59 8.10
N VAL A 68 -15.76 -0.48 8.84
CA VAL A 68 -14.73 -1.48 8.52
C VAL A 68 -15.38 -2.87 8.49
N GLY A 69 -15.38 -3.49 7.31
CA GLY A 69 -15.77 -4.88 7.14
C GLY A 69 -14.61 -5.82 7.47
N GLY A 70 -14.83 -6.78 8.38
CA GLY A 70 -13.85 -7.78 8.77
C GLY A 70 -14.43 -9.19 8.79
N ARG A 71 -13.69 -10.11 9.42
CA ARG A 71 -14.15 -11.49 9.62
C ARG A 71 -15.25 -11.54 10.68
N ASP A 72 -16.42 -12.04 10.32
CA ASP A 72 -17.63 -12.22 11.12
C ASP A 72 -18.15 -10.92 11.77
N HIS A 73 -17.65 -9.75 11.39
CA HIS A 73 -17.93 -8.48 12.05
C HIS A 73 -17.91 -7.29 11.10
N VAL A 74 -18.71 -6.29 11.44
CA VAL A 74 -18.60 -4.92 10.92
C VAL A 74 -18.32 -3.99 12.08
N TYR A 75 -17.31 -3.13 11.94
CA TYR A 75 -16.91 -2.15 12.94
C TYR A 75 -17.27 -0.74 12.47
N MET A 76 -17.59 0.12 13.42
CA MET A 76 -17.77 1.54 13.22
C MET A 76 -16.77 2.27 14.11
N LEU A 77 -15.88 3.02 13.46
CA LEU A 77 -14.81 3.80 14.05
C LEU A 77 -15.06 5.28 13.77
N GLN A 78 -14.49 6.16 14.59
CA GLN A 78 -14.45 7.59 14.25
C GLN A 78 -13.31 7.83 13.26
N ALA A 79 -13.59 8.54 12.15
CA ALA A 79 -12.64 8.76 11.07
C ALA A 79 -11.43 9.62 11.50
N GLU A 80 -11.63 10.54 12.43
CA GLU A 80 -10.59 11.45 12.92
C GLU A 80 -9.62 10.79 13.90
N SER A 81 -10.11 9.85 14.72
CA SER A 81 -9.30 9.17 15.72
C SER A 81 -9.69 7.70 15.85
N LEU A 82 -8.84 6.83 15.33
CA LEU A 82 -9.02 5.38 15.47
C LEU A 82 -8.83 4.84 16.89
N THR A 83 -8.47 5.70 17.85
CA THR A 83 -8.27 5.31 19.26
C THR A 83 -9.56 5.39 20.10
N GLN A 84 -10.61 6.01 19.56
CA GLN A 84 -11.91 6.12 20.21
C GLN A 84 -12.66 4.77 20.31
N PRO A 85 -13.63 4.65 21.25
CA PRO A 85 -14.39 3.42 21.41
C PRO A 85 -15.10 3.03 20.12
N MET A 86 -14.87 1.79 19.68
CA MET A 86 -15.55 1.24 18.51
C MET A 86 -16.95 0.74 18.88
N ARG A 87 -17.83 0.72 17.89
CA ARG A 87 -19.03 -0.13 17.92
C ARG A 87 -18.85 -1.28 16.93
N LYS A 88 -19.43 -2.44 17.25
CA LYS A 88 -19.32 -3.63 16.41
C LYS A 88 -20.64 -4.36 16.27
N ILE A 89 -20.90 -4.85 15.07
CA ILE A 89 -21.94 -5.81 14.75
C ILE A 89 -21.25 -7.17 14.58
N HIS A 90 -21.78 -8.19 15.25
CA HIS A 90 -21.37 -9.57 15.03
C HIS A 90 -22.29 -10.20 13.99
N TRP A 91 -21.74 -10.64 12.86
CA TRP A 91 -22.46 -11.23 11.74
C TRP A 91 -21.72 -12.46 11.19
N PRO A 92 -21.72 -13.58 11.93
CA PRO A 92 -21.01 -14.80 11.54
C PRO A 92 -21.76 -15.59 10.47
N ALA A 93 -21.05 -16.50 9.81
CA ALA A 93 -21.68 -17.49 8.93
C ALA A 93 -22.52 -18.49 9.73
N GLY A 94 -23.63 -18.96 9.14
CA GLY A 94 -24.45 -20.02 9.74
C GLY A 94 -23.68 -21.33 9.90
N LYS A 95 -23.94 -22.07 11.00
CA LYS A 95 -23.22 -23.31 11.32
C LYS A 95 -23.26 -24.34 10.18
N GLU A 96 -24.41 -24.47 9.50
CA GLU A 96 -24.56 -25.37 8.35
C GLU A 96 -23.58 -25.02 7.22
N HIS A 97 -23.44 -23.73 6.90
CA HIS A 97 -22.54 -23.27 5.84
C HIS A 97 -21.07 -23.47 6.21
N THR A 98 -20.71 -23.19 7.46
CA THR A 98 -19.36 -23.45 7.98
C THR A 98 -18.98 -24.93 7.92
N GLU A 99 -19.91 -25.83 8.29
CA GLU A 99 -19.70 -27.27 8.20
C GLU A 99 -19.60 -27.72 6.73
N ARG A 100 -20.47 -27.23 5.84
CA ARG A 100 -20.40 -27.51 4.40
C ARG A 100 -19.07 -27.04 3.79
N CYS A 101 -18.62 -25.84 4.14
CA CYS A 101 -17.33 -25.29 3.73
C CYS A 101 -16.16 -26.17 4.18
N ARG A 102 -16.19 -26.65 5.43
CA ARG A 102 -15.20 -27.59 5.96
C ARG A 102 -15.21 -28.92 5.19
N HIS A 103 -16.39 -29.48 4.93
CA HIS A 103 -16.53 -30.71 4.16
C HIS A 103 -16.08 -30.57 2.70
N ALA A 104 -16.14 -29.36 2.14
CA ALA A 104 -15.56 -29.03 0.85
C ALA A 104 -14.02 -28.85 0.86
N GLY A 105 -13.36 -29.14 1.99
CA GLY A 105 -11.90 -29.13 2.12
C GLY A 105 -11.28 -27.75 2.38
N LYS A 106 -12.09 -26.74 2.69
CA LYS A 106 -11.62 -25.39 3.03
C LYS A 106 -11.23 -25.28 4.51
N ASN A 107 -10.39 -24.30 4.84
CA ASN A 107 -9.86 -24.18 6.19
C ASN A 107 -10.81 -23.39 7.12
N LEU A 108 -11.18 -23.98 8.26
CA LEU A 108 -12.04 -23.34 9.26
C LEU A 108 -11.49 -21.99 9.78
N SER A 109 -10.17 -21.86 9.94
CA SER A 109 -9.57 -20.67 10.52
C SER A 109 -9.27 -19.57 9.50
N THR A 110 -9.29 -19.81 8.20
CA THR A 110 -8.97 -18.79 7.17
C THR A 110 -10.05 -18.59 6.13
N ASP A 111 -10.90 -19.59 5.89
CA ASP A 111 -11.85 -19.61 4.76
C ASP A 111 -13.31 -19.65 5.22
N CYS A 112 -13.63 -20.52 6.18
CA CYS A 112 -15.02 -20.82 6.56
C CYS A 112 -15.57 -19.87 7.63
N ALA A 113 -15.56 -18.57 7.32
CA ALA A 113 -16.19 -17.51 8.10
C ALA A 113 -16.94 -16.55 7.18
N ASN A 114 -17.72 -15.63 7.74
CA ASN A 114 -18.33 -14.58 6.95
C ASN A 114 -17.37 -13.39 6.85
N PHE A 115 -16.66 -13.26 5.74
CA PHE A 115 -15.81 -12.09 5.50
C PHE A 115 -16.65 -11.01 4.84
N VAL A 116 -16.79 -9.85 5.48
CA VAL A 116 -17.53 -8.72 4.91
C VAL A 116 -16.72 -8.10 3.78
N ARG A 117 -17.20 -8.27 2.55
CA ARG A 117 -16.51 -7.85 1.33
C ARG A 117 -17.09 -6.57 0.75
N LEU A 118 -18.38 -6.28 0.98
CA LEU A 118 -19.07 -5.12 0.40
C LEU A 118 -19.70 -4.24 1.47
N LEU A 119 -19.46 -2.94 1.40
CA LEU A 119 -20.15 -1.88 2.14
C LEU A 119 -20.46 -0.75 1.14
N GLN A 120 -21.73 -0.53 0.83
CA GLN A 120 -22.17 0.49 -0.11
C GLN A 120 -23.26 1.37 0.50
N PRO A 121 -23.20 2.71 0.35
CA PRO A 121 -24.26 3.59 0.82
C PRO A 121 -25.54 3.31 0.01
N PHE A 122 -26.61 2.89 0.67
CA PHE A 122 -27.89 2.66 0.01
C PHE A 122 -28.76 3.91 0.04
N ASN A 123 -28.82 4.56 1.20
CA ASN A 123 -29.41 5.86 1.39
C ASN A 123 -28.77 6.55 2.60
N LYS A 124 -29.29 7.70 3.03
CA LYS A 124 -28.74 8.44 4.18
C LYS A 124 -28.78 7.66 5.49
N THR A 125 -29.63 6.64 5.64
CA THR A 125 -29.86 5.91 6.90
C THR A 125 -29.46 4.44 6.85
N HIS A 126 -29.18 3.89 5.67
CA HIS A 126 -28.89 2.48 5.47
C HIS A 126 -27.64 2.28 4.62
N VAL A 127 -26.84 1.30 5.02
CA VAL A 127 -25.70 0.79 4.25
C VAL A 127 -26.05 -0.62 3.80
N TYR A 128 -25.91 -0.89 2.51
CA TYR A 128 -26.01 -2.24 1.96
C TYR A 128 -24.70 -2.98 2.20
N VAL A 129 -24.79 -4.17 2.78
CA VAL A 129 -23.64 -4.96 3.22
C VAL A 129 -23.71 -6.38 2.67
N CYS A 130 -22.59 -6.90 2.18
CA CYS A 130 -22.48 -8.31 1.80
C CYS A 130 -21.21 -8.96 2.34
N GLY A 131 -21.28 -10.26 2.60
CA GLY A 131 -20.14 -11.08 2.99
C GLY A 131 -20.15 -12.47 2.38
N THR A 132 -19.02 -13.17 2.50
CA THR A 132 -18.80 -14.49 1.88
C THR A 132 -19.61 -15.61 2.52
N GLY A 133 -20.10 -15.43 3.76
CA GLY A 133 -20.95 -16.39 4.47
C GLY A 133 -20.41 -17.82 4.55
N ALA A 134 -19.08 -18.00 4.67
CA ALA A 134 -18.40 -19.29 4.57
C ALA A 134 -18.65 -20.02 3.23
N TYR A 135 -18.30 -19.36 2.12
CA TYR A 135 -18.58 -19.82 0.76
C TYR A 135 -20.08 -20.01 0.48
N HIS A 136 -20.91 -19.18 1.13
CA HIS A 136 -22.32 -19.02 0.84
C HIS A 136 -22.65 -17.52 0.94
N PRO A 137 -22.39 -16.74 -0.13
CA PRO A 137 -22.50 -15.28 -0.09
C PRO A 137 -23.89 -14.81 0.34
N GLN A 138 -23.94 -13.81 1.20
CA GLN A 138 -25.16 -13.25 1.78
C GLN A 138 -25.08 -11.72 1.82
N CYS A 139 -26.22 -11.06 1.62
CA CYS A 139 -26.34 -9.60 1.70
C CYS A 139 -27.50 -9.19 2.60
N THR A 140 -27.41 -8.00 3.19
CA THR A 140 -28.44 -7.39 4.04
C THR A 140 -28.16 -5.88 4.19
N TYR A 141 -28.83 -5.23 5.14
CA TYR A 141 -28.69 -3.80 5.42
C TYR A 141 -28.24 -3.55 6.86
N ILE A 142 -27.45 -2.49 7.04
CA ILE A 142 -27.14 -1.91 8.34
C ILE A 142 -27.90 -0.60 8.46
N TYR A 143 -28.75 -0.48 9.46
CA TYR A 143 -29.44 0.75 9.81
C TYR A 143 -28.55 1.62 10.70
N LEU A 144 -28.21 2.80 10.20
CA LEU A 144 -27.43 3.83 10.89
C LEU A 144 -28.30 4.86 11.60
N GLY A 145 -29.58 4.96 11.24
CA GLY A 145 -30.49 5.96 11.81
C GLY A 145 -30.27 7.39 11.32
N HIS A 146 -31.15 8.28 11.76
CA HIS A 146 -31.15 9.69 11.38
C HIS A 146 -30.21 10.55 12.24
N SER A 147 -29.90 10.12 13.47
CA SER A 147 -28.97 10.83 14.35
C SER A 147 -27.53 10.74 13.83
N VAL A 148 -26.85 11.88 13.76
CA VAL A 148 -25.44 11.98 13.37
C VAL A 148 -24.52 11.65 14.55
N GLU A 149 -24.89 12.13 15.75
CA GLU A 149 -24.11 11.97 16.99
C GLU A 149 -24.21 10.56 17.57
N GLU A 150 -25.39 9.95 17.52
CA GLU A 150 -25.65 8.60 18.05
C GLU A 150 -26.31 7.70 16.99
N PRO A 151 -25.53 7.14 16.04
CA PRO A 151 -26.10 6.26 15.03
C PRO A 151 -26.69 4.98 15.66
N ALA A 152 -27.74 4.39 15.08
CA ALA A 152 -28.33 3.16 15.61
C ALA A 152 -27.42 1.94 15.44
N PHE A 153 -26.69 1.88 14.31
CA PHE A 153 -25.74 0.83 13.92
C PHE A 153 -26.24 -0.60 14.23
N THR A 154 -27.32 -0.97 13.56
CA THR A 154 -28.02 -2.25 13.77
C THR A 154 -28.16 -3.02 12.46
N LEU A 155 -27.89 -4.33 12.50
CA LEU A 155 -28.03 -5.21 11.33
C LEU A 155 -29.48 -5.68 11.15
N LEU A 156 -30.01 -5.61 9.93
CA LEU A 156 -31.39 -6.01 9.62
C LEU A 156 -31.50 -7.49 9.23
N THR A 157 -31.38 -8.40 10.20
CA THR A 157 -31.34 -9.86 10.00
C THR A 157 -32.53 -10.47 9.26
N HIS A 158 -33.71 -9.83 9.28
CA HIS A 158 -34.92 -10.30 8.58
C HIS A 158 -34.90 -10.00 7.07
N THR A 159 -33.93 -9.24 6.59
CA THR A 159 -33.79 -8.84 5.18
C THR A 159 -32.66 -9.58 4.46
N VAL A 160 -32.10 -10.64 5.08
CA VAL A 160 -30.97 -11.38 4.51
C VAL A 160 -31.39 -12.04 3.20
N GLU A 161 -30.63 -11.76 2.15
CA GLU A 161 -30.82 -12.29 0.81
C GLU A 161 -29.55 -12.99 0.30
N SER A 162 -29.68 -13.71 -0.80
CA SER A 162 -28.53 -14.34 -1.46
C SER A 162 -27.58 -13.29 -2.01
N GLY A 163 -26.29 -13.42 -1.70
CA GLY A 163 -25.22 -12.60 -2.26
C GLY A 163 -24.62 -13.15 -3.55
N ARG A 164 -25.19 -14.22 -4.13
CA ARG A 164 -24.67 -14.82 -5.36
C ARG A 164 -24.73 -13.81 -6.51
N GLY A 165 -23.58 -13.54 -7.14
CA GLY A 165 -23.46 -12.51 -8.18
C GLY A 165 -23.39 -11.07 -7.64
N LYS A 166 -23.40 -10.89 -6.31
CA LYS A 166 -23.28 -9.59 -5.62
C LYS A 166 -21.98 -9.51 -4.79
N CYS A 167 -21.50 -10.65 -4.32
CA CYS A 167 -20.36 -10.81 -3.42
C CYS A 167 -19.67 -12.17 -3.72
N PRO A 168 -18.33 -12.26 -3.65
CA PRO A 168 -17.60 -13.48 -3.97
C PRO A 168 -17.82 -14.59 -2.94
N PHE A 169 -17.60 -15.85 -3.36
CA PHE A 169 -17.64 -17.02 -2.48
C PHE A 169 -16.39 -17.11 -1.61
N SER A 170 -15.21 -16.90 -2.21
CA SER A 170 -13.94 -16.95 -1.49
C SER A 170 -13.57 -15.56 -0.94
N PRO A 171 -13.03 -15.46 0.29
CA PRO A 171 -12.50 -14.19 0.81
C PRO A 171 -11.22 -13.71 0.10
N HIS A 172 -10.61 -14.56 -0.72
CA HIS A 172 -9.38 -14.26 -1.46
C HIS A 172 -9.64 -13.88 -2.92
N GLU A 173 -10.88 -14.04 -3.39
CA GLU A 173 -11.25 -13.69 -4.74
C GLU A 173 -11.38 -12.17 -4.87
N SER A 174 -10.83 -11.65 -5.95
CA SER A 174 -11.03 -10.28 -6.38
C SER A 174 -12.44 -10.08 -6.89
N PHE A 175 -13.00 -8.92 -6.61
CA PHE A 175 -14.34 -8.58 -7.04
C PHE A 175 -14.49 -7.07 -6.97
N THR A 176 -15.50 -6.57 -7.66
CA THR A 176 -15.86 -5.16 -7.58
C THR A 176 -17.37 -5.01 -7.58
N ALA A 177 -17.90 -3.98 -6.93
CA ALA A 177 -19.31 -3.67 -6.98
C ALA A 177 -19.59 -2.18 -6.73
N GLN A 178 -20.54 -1.63 -7.49
CA GLN A 178 -21.02 -0.26 -7.39
C GLN A 178 -22.55 -0.27 -7.25
N LEU A 179 -23.06 0.37 -6.20
CA LEU A 179 -24.50 0.56 -6.00
C LEU A 179 -24.89 1.95 -6.52
N THR A 180 -25.89 2.02 -7.39
CA THR A 180 -26.43 3.29 -7.89
C THR A 180 -27.91 3.11 -8.23
N ASP A 181 -28.75 4.07 -7.83
CA ASP A 181 -30.21 4.06 -8.06
C ASP A 181 -30.91 2.75 -7.69
N GLY A 182 -30.47 2.13 -6.60
CA GLY A 182 -31.08 0.89 -6.10
C GLY A 182 -30.69 -0.37 -6.87
N GLU A 183 -29.81 -0.26 -7.86
CA GLU A 183 -29.26 -1.36 -8.67
C GLU A 183 -27.80 -1.58 -8.32
N LEU A 184 -27.43 -2.83 -8.02
CA LEU A 184 -26.06 -3.22 -7.75
C LEU A 184 -25.40 -3.77 -9.03
N TYR A 185 -24.31 -3.13 -9.43
CA TYR A 185 -23.47 -3.52 -10.56
C TYR A 185 -22.22 -4.20 -10.02
N ALA A 186 -22.07 -5.51 -10.22
CA ALA A 186 -21.00 -6.30 -9.59
C ALA A 186 -20.23 -7.14 -10.61
N GLY A 187 -18.89 -7.13 -10.53
CA GLY A 187 -18.01 -8.08 -11.21
C GLY A 187 -17.51 -9.11 -10.20
N THR A 188 -17.98 -10.36 -10.30
CA THR A 188 -17.62 -11.42 -9.35
C THR A 188 -17.94 -12.81 -9.92
N SER A 189 -17.47 -13.89 -9.29
CA SER A 189 -17.91 -15.25 -9.59
C SER A 189 -19.31 -15.58 -9.07
N VAL A 190 -19.97 -16.51 -9.76
CA VAL A 190 -21.27 -17.07 -9.32
C VAL A 190 -21.16 -18.50 -8.80
N ASP A 191 -19.97 -19.03 -8.65
CA ASP A 191 -19.76 -20.42 -8.26
C ASP A 191 -18.69 -20.55 -7.17
N PHE A 192 -18.77 -21.66 -6.44
CA PHE A 192 -17.85 -21.97 -5.35
C PHE A 192 -16.37 -22.04 -5.80
N MET A 193 -16.14 -22.38 -7.07
CA MET A 193 -14.79 -22.56 -7.63
C MET A 193 -14.15 -21.26 -8.14
N GLY A 194 -14.94 -20.21 -8.38
CA GLY A 194 -14.46 -18.97 -8.99
C GLY A 194 -14.27 -19.03 -10.51
N ASN A 195 -14.75 -20.10 -11.18
CA ASN A 195 -14.51 -20.31 -12.61
C ASN A 195 -15.54 -19.61 -13.50
N ASN A 196 -16.73 -19.31 -12.96
CA ASN A 196 -17.79 -18.62 -13.70
C ASN A 196 -17.91 -17.17 -13.22
N ALA A 197 -16.96 -16.34 -13.65
CA ALA A 197 -16.95 -14.90 -13.41
C ALA A 197 -17.84 -14.16 -14.42
N ALA A 198 -18.54 -13.14 -13.95
CA ALA A 198 -19.36 -12.29 -14.80
C ALA A 198 -19.58 -10.90 -14.21
N ILE A 199 -20.03 -9.98 -15.07
CA ILE A 199 -20.52 -8.67 -14.67
C ILE A 199 -22.04 -8.71 -14.61
N PHE A 200 -22.61 -8.38 -13.46
CA PHE A 200 -24.02 -8.45 -13.11
C PHE A 200 -24.63 -7.07 -12.88
N ARG A 201 -25.93 -6.97 -13.14
CA ARG A 201 -26.80 -5.99 -12.49
C ARG A 201 -27.95 -6.71 -11.80
N THR A 202 -28.16 -6.38 -10.52
CA THR A 202 -29.23 -6.93 -9.68
C THR A 202 -29.92 -5.81 -8.92
N SER A 203 -31.25 -5.81 -8.93
CA SER A 203 -32.05 -4.93 -8.06
C SER A 203 -31.82 -5.27 -6.60
N VAL A 204 -31.67 -4.23 -5.77
CA VAL A 204 -31.52 -4.35 -4.31
C VAL A 204 -32.85 -4.04 -3.58
N HIS A 205 -33.76 -3.28 -4.22
CA HIS A 205 -35.07 -2.93 -3.65
C HIS A 205 -36.13 -4.02 -3.73
N THR A 206 -36.11 -4.80 -4.80
CA THR A 206 -37.14 -5.82 -5.08
C THR A 206 -36.50 -7.20 -5.12
N SER A 207 -37.20 -8.19 -4.56
CA SER A 207 -36.88 -9.61 -4.67
C SER A 207 -37.15 -10.18 -6.08
N SER A 208 -37.21 -9.31 -7.11
CA SER A 208 -37.39 -9.73 -8.49
C SER A 208 -36.16 -10.50 -8.97
N GLN A 209 -36.38 -11.62 -9.66
CA GLN A 209 -35.30 -12.45 -10.22
C GLN A 209 -34.73 -11.89 -11.52
N HIS A 210 -35.04 -10.63 -11.86
CA HIS A 210 -34.54 -9.98 -13.06
C HIS A 210 -33.12 -9.50 -12.81
N TYR A 211 -32.15 -10.24 -13.34
CA TYR A 211 -30.75 -9.84 -13.39
C TYR A 211 -30.26 -9.80 -14.84
N ILE A 212 -29.32 -8.91 -15.12
CA ILE A 212 -28.59 -8.89 -16.38
C ILE A 212 -27.17 -9.35 -16.09
N ARG A 213 -26.59 -10.16 -16.99
CA ARG A 213 -25.19 -10.57 -16.87
C ARG A 213 -24.46 -10.64 -18.21
N THR A 214 -23.14 -10.71 -18.16
CA THR A 214 -22.33 -11.11 -19.32
C THR A 214 -22.57 -12.59 -19.67
N GLU A 215 -22.35 -12.95 -20.94
CA GLU A 215 -22.53 -14.33 -21.39
C GLU A 215 -21.57 -15.29 -20.68
N ALA A 216 -22.06 -16.47 -20.32
CA ALA A 216 -21.25 -17.46 -19.61
C ALA A 216 -20.45 -18.31 -20.60
N TYR A 217 -19.23 -18.73 -20.20
CA TYR A 217 -18.39 -19.65 -20.97
C TYR A 217 -18.06 -19.16 -22.39
N HIS A 218 -17.96 -17.84 -22.56
CA HIS A 218 -17.60 -17.19 -23.82
C HIS A 218 -16.44 -16.22 -23.59
N ASP A 219 -15.23 -16.66 -23.94
CA ASP A 219 -13.97 -15.95 -23.66
C ASP A 219 -13.90 -14.56 -24.33
N TYR A 220 -14.72 -14.31 -25.36
CA TYR A 220 -14.81 -13.00 -26.01
C TYR A 220 -15.46 -11.93 -25.13
N TRP A 221 -16.31 -12.33 -24.19
CA TRP A 221 -16.89 -11.43 -23.20
C TRP A 221 -15.93 -11.21 -22.06
N LEU A 222 -15.57 -12.29 -21.36
CA LEU A 222 -14.66 -12.30 -20.22
C LEU A 222 -13.88 -13.61 -20.24
N ASN A 223 -12.56 -13.54 -20.07
CA ASN A 223 -11.69 -14.71 -20.07
C ASN A 223 -10.82 -14.75 -18.81
N GLU A 224 -11.25 -15.51 -17.80
CA GLU A 224 -10.59 -15.58 -16.49
C GLU A 224 -10.34 -14.17 -15.89
N PRO A 225 -11.37 -13.31 -15.78
CA PRO A 225 -11.18 -11.94 -15.33
C PRO A 225 -10.86 -11.85 -13.84
N ASP A 226 -9.97 -10.93 -13.50
CA ASP A 226 -9.60 -10.49 -12.16
C ASP A 226 -10.06 -9.03 -12.01
N PHE A 227 -11.15 -8.82 -11.25
CA PHE A 227 -11.83 -7.53 -11.15
C PHE A 227 -11.15 -6.59 -10.15
N VAL A 228 -10.89 -5.36 -10.57
CA VAL A 228 -10.16 -4.35 -9.78
C VAL A 228 -11.10 -3.25 -9.26
N GLY A 229 -11.95 -2.68 -10.11
CA GLY A 229 -12.81 -1.56 -9.72
C GLY A 229 -14.00 -1.34 -10.63
N SER A 230 -15.04 -0.65 -10.14
CA SER A 230 -16.18 -0.21 -10.94
C SER A 230 -16.66 1.15 -10.47
N TYR A 231 -17.07 1.98 -11.45
CA TYR A 231 -17.49 3.36 -11.19
C TYR A 231 -18.67 3.74 -12.07
N PHE A 232 -19.57 4.53 -11.50
CA PHE A 232 -20.59 5.25 -12.25
C PHE A 232 -19.97 6.51 -12.85
N ILE A 233 -20.01 6.65 -14.19
CA ILE A 233 -19.51 7.85 -14.87
C ILE A 233 -20.52 8.21 -15.97
N PRO A 234 -21.19 9.38 -15.87
CA PRO A 234 -22.10 9.83 -16.91
C PRO A 234 -21.31 10.16 -18.19
N ASP A 235 -21.80 9.71 -19.35
CA ASP A 235 -21.20 10.04 -20.64
C ASP A 235 -21.77 11.34 -21.23
N THR A 236 -23.01 11.69 -20.88
CA THR A 236 -23.68 12.91 -21.30
C THR A 236 -24.47 13.51 -20.14
N HIS A 237 -25.14 14.64 -20.35
CA HIS A 237 -26.09 15.21 -19.39
C HIS A 237 -27.43 14.47 -19.37
N SER A 238 -27.67 13.55 -20.31
CA SER A 238 -28.88 12.74 -20.34
C SER A 238 -28.72 11.52 -19.44
N LEU A 239 -29.66 11.34 -18.52
CA LEU A 239 -29.74 10.18 -17.63
C LEU A 239 -29.91 8.86 -18.41
N ASP A 240 -30.39 8.94 -19.65
CA ASP A 240 -30.58 7.75 -20.50
C ASP A 240 -29.28 7.17 -21.06
N ASP A 241 -28.18 7.92 -21.01
CA ASP A 241 -26.87 7.51 -21.52
C ASP A 241 -25.82 7.35 -20.41
N ASP A 242 -26.27 7.31 -19.15
CA ASP A 242 -25.48 6.97 -17.98
C ASP A 242 -24.81 5.60 -18.14
N LYS A 243 -23.53 5.51 -17.75
CA LYS A 243 -22.75 4.27 -17.89
C LYS A 243 -22.08 3.86 -16.59
N VAL A 244 -21.89 2.56 -16.47
CA VAL A 244 -21.07 1.96 -15.42
C VAL A 244 -19.85 1.36 -16.08
N TYR A 245 -18.68 1.77 -15.61
CA TYR A 245 -17.38 1.33 -16.08
C TYR A 245 -16.82 0.27 -15.14
N PHE A 246 -16.20 -0.77 -15.70
CA PHE A 246 -15.55 -1.86 -14.98
C PHE A 246 -14.10 -1.97 -15.40
N PHE A 247 -13.20 -2.09 -14.43
CA PHE A 247 -11.77 -2.18 -14.61
C PHE A 247 -11.29 -3.54 -14.08
N PHE A 248 -10.58 -4.28 -14.91
CA PHE A 248 -10.14 -5.65 -14.61
C PHE A 248 -8.94 -6.04 -15.46
N LYS A 249 -8.26 -7.12 -15.10
CA LYS A 249 -7.29 -7.80 -15.98
C LYS A 249 -7.84 -9.17 -16.37
N GLU A 250 -7.52 -9.66 -17.56
CA GLU A 250 -8.02 -10.95 -18.06
C GLU A 250 -6.99 -11.61 -18.98
N THR A 251 -7.15 -12.91 -19.24
CA THR A 251 -6.34 -13.63 -20.23
C THR A 251 -6.69 -13.13 -21.64
N ALA A 252 -5.70 -12.57 -22.34
CA ALA A 252 -5.88 -11.91 -23.63
C ALA A 252 -6.20 -12.90 -24.76
N VAL A 253 -7.42 -12.83 -25.29
CA VAL A 253 -7.88 -13.66 -26.43
C VAL A 253 -7.24 -13.25 -27.75
N GLU A 254 -6.69 -12.03 -27.84
CA GLU A 254 -5.98 -11.50 -28.99
C GLU A 254 -4.49 -11.90 -29.04
N SER A 255 -3.96 -12.50 -27.97
CA SER A 255 -2.59 -13.00 -27.96
C SER A 255 -2.48 -14.34 -28.69
N ASN A 256 -1.30 -14.65 -29.22
CA ASN A 256 -1.02 -15.95 -29.84
C ASN A 256 -1.18 -17.08 -28.81
N GLN A 257 -1.75 -18.23 -29.21
CA GLN A 257 -2.03 -19.36 -28.31
C GLN A 257 -0.79 -19.91 -27.58
N GLN A 258 0.41 -19.72 -28.13
CA GLN A 258 1.68 -20.16 -27.54
C GLN A 258 2.21 -19.20 -26.46
N ASP A 259 1.69 -17.96 -26.41
CA ASP A 259 2.10 -16.91 -25.48
C ASP A 259 0.86 -16.36 -24.77
N LYS A 260 0.42 -17.07 -23.71
CA LYS A 260 -0.70 -16.61 -22.87
C LYS A 260 -0.30 -15.32 -22.17
N ARG A 261 -0.88 -14.20 -22.61
CA ARG A 261 -0.67 -12.88 -22.02
C ARG A 261 -1.89 -12.47 -21.22
N VAL A 262 -1.66 -11.73 -20.15
CA VAL A 262 -2.71 -11.04 -19.39
C VAL A 262 -2.76 -9.61 -19.90
N TYR A 263 -3.96 -9.07 -20.12
CA TYR A 263 -4.15 -7.65 -20.44
C TYR A 263 -5.15 -6.99 -19.50
N SER A 264 -4.86 -5.73 -19.20
CA SER A 264 -5.75 -4.84 -18.48
C SER A 264 -6.85 -4.30 -19.40
N ARG A 265 -8.06 -4.20 -18.86
CA ARG A 265 -9.28 -3.81 -19.57
C ARG A 265 -10.06 -2.74 -18.84
N VAL A 266 -10.71 -1.90 -19.64
CA VAL A 266 -11.88 -1.13 -19.22
C VAL A 266 -13.08 -1.63 -20.03
N ALA A 267 -14.16 -1.97 -19.35
CA ALA A 267 -15.44 -2.25 -19.96
C ALA A 267 -16.48 -1.22 -19.53
N ARG A 268 -17.55 -1.08 -20.32
CA ARG A 268 -18.70 -0.26 -19.98
C ARG A 268 -20.00 -0.95 -20.33
N VAL A 269 -21.03 -0.62 -19.57
CA VAL A 269 -22.44 -0.96 -19.85
C VAL A 269 -23.30 0.28 -19.64
N CYS A 270 -24.42 0.37 -20.36
CA CYS A 270 -25.38 1.43 -20.12
C CYS A 270 -26.27 1.06 -18.92
N LYS A 271 -26.52 2.03 -18.05
CA LYS A 271 -27.30 1.87 -16.83
C LYS A 271 -28.73 1.39 -17.12
N ASN A 272 -29.34 1.90 -18.17
CA ASN A 272 -30.71 1.58 -18.57
C ASN A 272 -30.82 0.40 -19.54
N ASP A 273 -29.75 -0.38 -19.73
CA ASP A 273 -29.80 -1.60 -20.55
C ASP A 273 -30.77 -2.61 -19.93
N ILE A 274 -31.67 -3.16 -20.72
CA ILE A 274 -32.67 -4.15 -20.27
C ILE A 274 -32.41 -5.54 -20.89
N GLY A 275 -31.31 -5.66 -21.64
CA GLY A 275 -31.00 -6.79 -22.49
C GLY A 275 -31.82 -6.83 -23.77
N GLY A 276 -31.59 -7.86 -24.58
CA GLY A 276 -32.29 -8.01 -25.84
C GLY A 276 -33.64 -8.71 -25.71
N LYS A 277 -34.56 -8.40 -26.64
CA LYS A 277 -35.92 -8.97 -26.69
C LYS A 277 -35.98 -10.39 -27.26
N ARG A 278 -35.00 -10.79 -28.08
CA ARG A 278 -34.98 -12.10 -28.79
C ARG A 278 -33.64 -12.80 -28.58
N SER A 279 -32.56 -12.19 -29.06
CA SER A 279 -31.18 -12.52 -28.68
C SER A 279 -30.82 -11.78 -27.40
N LEU A 280 -29.84 -12.27 -26.64
CA LEU A 280 -29.32 -11.60 -25.43
C LEU A 280 -30.38 -11.32 -24.34
N ILE A 281 -31.36 -12.22 -24.18
CA ILE A 281 -32.34 -12.13 -23.08
C ILE A 281 -31.60 -12.26 -21.73
N ASN A 282 -31.83 -11.32 -20.81
CA ASN A 282 -31.10 -11.23 -19.53
C ASN A 282 -29.57 -11.13 -19.70
N ARG A 283 -29.10 -10.62 -20.86
CA ARG A 283 -27.69 -10.36 -21.16
C ARG A 283 -27.50 -8.91 -21.56
N TRP A 284 -26.33 -8.35 -21.29
CA TRP A 284 -26.01 -6.98 -21.69
C TRP A 284 -26.10 -6.83 -23.21
N SER A 285 -26.87 -5.86 -23.70
CA SER A 285 -26.87 -5.48 -25.11
C SER A 285 -25.84 -4.38 -25.41
N THR A 286 -25.35 -3.71 -24.36
CA THR A 286 -24.46 -2.55 -24.43
C THR A 286 -23.05 -2.79 -23.91
N PHE A 287 -22.72 -4.03 -23.55
CA PHE A 287 -21.39 -4.38 -23.06
C PHE A 287 -20.32 -4.20 -24.15
N LEU A 288 -19.33 -3.36 -23.87
CA LEU A 288 -18.12 -3.19 -24.66
C LEU A 288 -16.90 -3.25 -23.74
N LYS A 289 -15.77 -3.74 -24.24
CA LYS A 289 -14.47 -3.69 -23.55
C LYS A 289 -13.34 -3.22 -24.46
N ALA A 290 -12.34 -2.58 -23.87
CA ALA A 290 -11.15 -2.07 -24.53
C ALA A 290 -9.90 -2.33 -23.67
N ARG A 291 -8.72 -2.39 -24.30
CA ARG A 291 -7.42 -2.57 -23.61
C ARG A 291 -6.97 -1.25 -22.97
N LEU A 292 -6.50 -1.32 -21.73
CA LEU A 292 -5.71 -0.27 -21.08
C LEU A 292 -4.23 -0.54 -21.32
N VAL A 293 -3.53 0.42 -21.93
CA VAL A 293 -2.10 0.30 -22.26
C VAL A 293 -1.27 1.20 -21.36
N CYS A 294 -0.45 0.59 -20.51
CA CYS A 294 0.57 1.29 -19.72
C CYS A 294 1.95 0.80 -20.14
N SER A 295 2.77 1.68 -20.71
CA SER A 295 4.07 1.29 -21.26
C SER A 295 5.08 2.43 -21.30
N VAL A 296 6.37 2.08 -21.24
CA VAL A 296 7.48 3.03 -21.41
C VAL A 296 8.27 2.67 -22.66
N PRO A 297 8.53 3.61 -23.57
CA PRO A 297 9.38 3.35 -24.73
C PRO A 297 10.82 3.07 -24.27
N GLY A 298 11.37 1.91 -24.65
CA GLY A 298 12.74 1.51 -24.35
C GLY A 298 13.75 2.02 -25.38
N PRO A 299 15.06 2.04 -25.02
CA PRO A 299 16.12 2.31 -25.98
C PRO A 299 16.11 1.24 -27.09
N GLY A 300 15.93 1.66 -28.33
CA GLY A 300 15.77 0.75 -29.48
C GLY A 300 14.33 0.55 -29.98
N GLY A 301 13.35 1.28 -29.41
CA GLY A 301 11.97 1.30 -29.92
C GLY A 301 11.07 0.15 -29.42
N MET A 302 11.59 -0.71 -28.54
CA MET A 302 10.80 -1.75 -27.88
C MET A 302 10.17 -1.19 -26.60
N ASP A 303 8.84 -1.24 -26.50
CA ASP A 303 8.12 -0.79 -25.32
C ASP A 303 8.22 -1.80 -24.17
N THR A 304 8.44 -1.29 -22.96
CA THR A 304 8.25 -2.05 -21.73
C THR A 304 6.81 -1.90 -21.27
N HIS A 305 6.03 -2.97 -21.34
CA HIS A 305 4.61 -2.99 -20.96
C HIS A 305 4.39 -3.39 -19.50
N PHE A 306 3.40 -2.74 -18.88
CA PHE A 306 2.87 -3.06 -17.56
C PHE A 306 1.41 -3.47 -17.77
N ASP A 307 1.19 -4.75 -18.05
CA ASP A 307 -0.09 -5.25 -18.56
C ASP A 307 -1.06 -5.71 -17.46
N GLU A 308 -0.62 -5.83 -16.21
CA GLU A 308 -1.44 -6.30 -15.09
C GLU A 308 -1.93 -5.16 -14.21
N LEU A 309 -3.20 -4.80 -14.32
CA LEU A 309 -3.84 -3.80 -13.45
C LEU A 309 -3.94 -4.36 -12.03
N GLU A 310 -3.44 -3.60 -11.06
CA GLU A 310 -3.48 -3.92 -9.63
C GLU A 310 -4.51 -3.05 -8.89
N ASP A 311 -4.69 -1.81 -9.31
CA ASP A 311 -5.57 -0.85 -8.66
C ASP A 311 -6.02 0.25 -9.60
N ILE A 312 -7.16 0.87 -9.30
CA ILE A 312 -7.73 1.97 -10.08
C ILE A 312 -8.28 3.03 -9.12
N PHE A 313 -8.06 4.30 -9.43
CA PHE A 313 -8.56 5.43 -8.65
C PHE A 313 -9.17 6.48 -9.57
N LEU A 314 -10.37 6.93 -9.22
CA LEU A 314 -11.10 7.97 -9.92
C LEU A 314 -10.93 9.30 -9.17
N LEU A 315 -10.23 10.25 -9.79
CA LEU A 315 -10.18 11.63 -9.31
C LEU A 315 -11.33 12.42 -9.95
N GLU A 316 -12.36 12.72 -9.16
CA GLU A 316 -13.46 13.59 -9.57
C GLU A 316 -12.92 14.98 -9.92
N THR A 317 -13.41 15.54 -11.03
CA THR A 317 -13.15 16.94 -11.38
C THR A 317 -14.42 17.76 -11.17
N LYS A 318 -14.37 19.07 -11.40
CA LYS A 318 -15.56 19.93 -11.39
C LYS A 318 -16.65 19.46 -12.37
N ASP A 319 -16.25 18.72 -13.40
CA ASP A 319 -17.14 18.07 -14.33
C ASP A 319 -17.21 16.55 -14.04
N PRO A 320 -18.33 16.04 -13.52
CA PRO A 320 -18.47 14.61 -13.20
C PRO A 320 -18.42 13.71 -14.45
N GLN A 321 -18.58 14.26 -15.66
CA GLN A 321 -18.39 13.51 -16.90
C GLN A 321 -16.91 13.35 -17.26
N ASN A 322 -16.01 14.15 -16.69
CA ASN A 322 -14.59 14.11 -17.05
C ASN A 322 -13.69 13.95 -15.82
N PRO A 323 -13.83 12.85 -15.05
CA PRO A 323 -12.84 12.46 -14.05
C PRO A 323 -11.49 12.10 -14.69
N VAL A 324 -10.44 12.17 -13.89
CA VAL A 324 -9.10 11.68 -14.24
C VAL A 324 -8.91 10.30 -13.61
N ILE A 325 -8.53 9.31 -14.42
CA ILE A 325 -8.40 7.92 -13.98
C ILE A 325 -6.93 7.57 -13.79
N TYR A 326 -6.57 7.14 -12.60
CA TYR A 326 -5.24 6.64 -12.26
C TYR A 326 -5.27 5.11 -12.16
N GLY A 327 -4.48 4.42 -12.97
CA GLY A 327 -4.31 2.97 -12.86
C GLY A 327 -2.90 2.60 -12.39
N VAL A 328 -2.81 1.67 -11.45
CA VAL A 328 -1.56 1.05 -11.01
C VAL A 328 -1.38 -0.27 -11.73
N PHE A 329 -0.25 -0.44 -12.40
CA PHE A 329 0.04 -1.62 -13.20
C PHE A 329 1.31 -2.31 -12.72
N SER A 330 1.35 -3.62 -12.84
CA SER A 330 2.54 -4.44 -12.66
C SER A 330 2.95 -5.10 -13.99
N THR A 331 4.22 -5.48 -14.06
CA THR A 331 4.77 -6.26 -15.18
C THR A 331 4.30 -7.71 -15.12
N SER A 332 3.92 -8.29 -16.27
CA SER A 332 3.58 -9.71 -16.38
C SER A 332 4.78 -10.66 -16.30
N SER A 333 6.01 -10.15 -16.42
CA SER A 333 7.23 -10.94 -16.36
C SER A 333 7.58 -11.35 -14.92
N SER A 334 7.87 -12.63 -14.72
CA SER A 334 8.41 -13.12 -13.44
C SER A 334 9.88 -12.74 -13.21
N VAL A 335 10.61 -12.39 -14.27
CA VAL A 335 12.04 -12.05 -14.26
C VAL A 335 12.24 -10.57 -13.93
N PHE A 336 11.43 -9.70 -14.54
CA PHE A 336 11.46 -8.27 -14.29
C PHE A 336 10.19 -7.87 -13.54
N ARG A 337 10.33 -7.56 -12.25
CA ARG A 337 9.24 -7.01 -11.44
C ARG A 337 9.33 -5.49 -11.45
N GLY A 338 8.33 -4.85 -12.04
CA GLY A 338 8.18 -3.40 -12.03
C GLY A 338 6.73 -3.02 -11.76
N SER A 339 6.53 -1.79 -11.31
CA SER A 339 5.22 -1.17 -11.18
C SER A 339 5.22 0.19 -11.86
N ALA A 340 4.08 0.57 -12.40
CA ALA A 340 3.87 1.81 -13.12
C ALA A 340 2.52 2.43 -12.73
N VAL A 341 2.43 3.76 -12.80
CA VAL A 341 1.15 4.47 -12.68
C VAL A 341 0.89 5.20 -13.98
N CYS A 342 -0.22 4.85 -14.62
CA CYS A 342 -0.65 5.49 -15.85
C CYS A 342 -1.94 6.28 -15.60
N VAL A 343 -2.03 7.45 -16.24
CA VAL A 343 -3.19 8.34 -16.13
C VAL A 343 -3.95 8.36 -17.45
N TYR A 344 -5.27 8.25 -17.36
CA TYR A 344 -6.19 8.21 -18.49
C TYR A 344 -7.24 9.30 -18.35
N SER A 345 -7.56 9.96 -19.46
CA SER A 345 -8.69 10.88 -19.54
C SER A 345 -9.97 10.13 -19.91
N MET A 346 -11.15 10.63 -19.52
CA MET A 346 -12.40 10.04 -19.99
C MET A 346 -12.64 10.24 -21.49
N ALA A 347 -12.19 11.36 -22.08
CA ALA A 347 -12.30 11.62 -23.51
C ALA A 347 -11.62 10.51 -24.34
N SER A 348 -10.43 10.14 -23.91
CA SER A 348 -9.62 9.04 -24.43
C SER A 348 -10.33 7.68 -24.38
N ILE A 349 -10.93 7.33 -23.23
CA ILE A 349 -11.68 6.08 -23.06
C ILE A 349 -12.90 6.05 -23.98
N ARG A 350 -13.66 7.16 -24.06
CA ARG A 350 -14.81 7.29 -24.96
C ARG A 350 -14.42 7.16 -26.43
N ALA A 351 -13.29 7.74 -26.82
CA ALA A 351 -12.76 7.62 -28.18
C ALA A 351 -12.52 6.16 -28.56
N ALA A 352 -11.98 5.34 -27.66
CA ALA A 352 -11.78 3.91 -27.90
C ALA A 352 -13.11 3.17 -28.14
N PHE A 353 -14.14 3.44 -27.33
CA PHE A 353 -15.46 2.82 -27.52
C PHE A 353 -16.21 3.34 -28.76
N ASN A 354 -15.91 4.56 -29.20
CA ASN A 354 -16.44 5.16 -30.42
C ASN A 354 -15.59 4.84 -31.67
N GLY A 355 -14.44 4.18 -31.49
CA GLY A 355 -13.53 3.73 -32.55
C GLY A 355 -13.99 2.45 -33.26
N PRO A 356 -13.15 1.85 -34.11
CA PRO A 356 -13.49 0.61 -34.79
C PRO A 356 -13.53 -0.57 -33.81
N PHE A 357 -14.24 -1.63 -34.19
CA PHE A 357 -14.31 -2.87 -33.43
C PHE A 357 -13.27 -3.88 -33.91
N ALA A 358 -12.86 -4.81 -33.06
CA ALA A 358 -12.06 -5.96 -33.43
C ALA A 358 -12.98 -7.14 -33.72
N HIS A 359 -12.64 -7.92 -34.73
CA HIS A 359 -13.32 -9.15 -35.11
C HIS A 359 -12.31 -10.24 -35.47
N LYS A 360 -12.75 -11.49 -35.42
CA LYS A 360 -11.95 -12.66 -35.75
C LYS A 360 -12.56 -13.36 -36.96
N GLU A 361 -12.22 -12.86 -38.14
CA GLU A 361 -12.69 -13.39 -39.42
C GLU A 361 -11.54 -13.37 -40.45
N GLY A 362 -11.54 -14.34 -41.37
CA GLY A 362 -10.51 -14.50 -42.39
C GLY A 362 -9.65 -15.76 -42.23
N PRO A 363 -8.76 -16.05 -43.21
CA PRO A 363 -8.06 -17.34 -43.32
C PRO A 363 -7.09 -17.62 -42.16
N ASP A 364 -6.52 -16.59 -41.56
CA ASP A 364 -5.58 -16.72 -40.44
C ASP A 364 -6.27 -16.82 -39.07
N TYR A 365 -7.60 -16.64 -39.00
CA TYR A 365 -8.38 -16.62 -37.76
C TYR A 365 -7.75 -15.74 -36.67
N ARG A 366 -7.21 -14.58 -37.05
CA ARG A 366 -6.60 -13.60 -36.14
C ARG A 366 -7.55 -12.46 -35.84
N TRP A 367 -7.36 -11.83 -34.68
CA TRP A 367 -8.08 -10.61 -34.33
C TRP A 367 -7.55 -9.44 -35.16
N VAL A 368 -8.46 -8.79 -35.88
CA VAL A 368 -8.16 -7.65 -36.74
C VAL A 368 -9.26 -6.59 -36.62
N GLU A 369 -8.93 -5.37 -37.00
CA GLU A 369 -9.89 -4.27 -37.09
C GLU A 369 -11.03 -4.61 -38.08
N TYR A 370 -12.27 -4.39 -37.66
CA TYR A 370 -13.47 -4.51 -38.45
C TYR A 370 -13.60 -3.33 -39.40
N LYS A 371 -13.38 -3.59 -40.69
CA LYS A 371 -13.32 -2.57 -41.75
C LYS A 371 -14.65 -2.35 -42.46
N GLU A 372 -15.63 -3.22 -42.25
CA GLU A 372 -16.95 -3.11 -42.88
C GLU A 372 -17.83 -2.05 -42.18
N LYS A 373 -19.03 -1.82 -42.72
CA LYS A 373 -19.96 -0.83 -42.19
C LYS A 373 -20.54 -1.27 -40.85
N ILE A 374 -20.27 -0.48 -39.80
CA ILE A 374 -20.85 -0.68 -38.47
C ILE A 374 -22.39 -0.63 -38.55
N PRO A 375 -23.11 -1.62 -38.00
CA PRO A 375 -24.57 -1.65 -38.05
C PRO A 375 -25.20 -0.49 -37.28
N TYR A 376 -26.42 -0.09 -37.69
CA TYR A 376 -27.22 0.94 -37.02
C TYR A 376 -28.44 0.30 -36.34
N PRO A 377 -28.74 0.62 -35.06
CA PRO A 377 -28.00 1.51 -34.17
C PRO A 377 -26.63 0.92 -33.78
N ARG A 378 -25.67 1.80 -33.45
CA ARG A 378 -24.30 1.39 -33.16
C ARG A 378 -24.27 0.44 -31.95
N PRO A 379 -23.64 -0.74 -32.04
CA PRO A 379 -23.48 -1.63 -30.90
C PRO A 379 -22.84 -0.93 -29.70
N GLY A 380 -23.37 -1.18 -28.50
CA GLY A 380 -22.92 -0.49 -27.29
C GLY A 380 -23.64 0.82 -26.95
N THR A 381 -24.64 1.23 -27.73
CA THR A 381 -25.47 2.43 -27.45
C THR A 381 -26.90 2.05 -27.06
N VAL A 382 -27.52 2.81 -26.15
CA VAL A 382 -28.93 2.64 -25.81
C VAL A 382 -29.78 3.11 -26.98
N SER A 383 -30.63 2.24 -27.51
CA SER A 383 -31.53 2.58 -28.62
C SER A 383 -32.95 2.78 -28.11
N VAL A 384 -33.35 4.03 -27.90
CA VAL A 384 -34.67 4.39 -27.34
C VAL A 384 -35.84 3.95 -28.25
N HIS A 385 -35.60 3.74 -29.56
CA HIS A 385 -36.66 3.53 -30.56
C HIS A 385 -36.50 2.34 -31.52
N LEU A 386 -35.41 1.56 -31.48
CA LEU A 386 -35.18 0.44 -32.41
C LEU A 386 -35.18 -0.90 -31.68
N TRP A 387 -36.36 -1.26 -31.17
CA TRP A 387 -36.60 -2.45 -30.37
C TRP A 387 -36.65 -3.78 -31.15
N ASN A 388 -36.41 -3.77 -32.47
CA ASN A 388 -36.64 -4.91 -33.37
C ASN A 388 -35.45 -5.34 -34.22
N SER A 389 -34.28 -4.71 -34.11
CA SER A 389 -33.11 -5.13 -34.89
C SER A 389 -32.44 -6.34 -34.23
N MET A 390 -32.27 -7.43 -34.99
CA MET A 390 -31.38 -8.55 -34.62
C MET A 390 -29.98 -7.97 -34.39
N ILE A 391 -29.56 -7.85 -33.13
CA ILE A 391 -28.14 -7.64 -32.82
C ILE A 391 -27.50 -9.02 -32.96
N PRO A 392 -26.57 -9.22 -33.92
CA PRO A 392 -25.85 -10.49 -34.01
C PRO A 392 -25.04 -10.71 -32.73
N ASN A 393 -24.84 -11.97 -32.32
CA ASN A 393 -24.04 -12.37 -31.15
C ASN A 393 -22.54 -12.09 -31.39
N VAL A 394 -22.19 -10.82 -31.59
CA VAL A 394 -20.82 -10.38 -31.83
C VAL A 394 -20.39 -9.60 -30.59
N SER A 395 -19.45 -10.16 -29.84
CA SER A 395 -18.73 -9.43 -28.81
C SER A 395 -17.87 -8.40 -29.50
N PHE A 396 -18.33 -7.15 -29.50
CA PHE A 396 -17.59 -6.05 -30.07
C PHE A 396 -16.51 -5.61 -29.07
N MET A 397 -15.26 -5.91 -29.40
CA MET A 397 -14.09 -5.44 -28.65
C MET A 397 -13.63 -4.13 -29.28
N GLY A 398 -13.48 -3.05 -28.51
CA GLY A 398 -12.93 -1.80 -29.02
C GLY A 398 -11.46 -1.99 -29.39
N VAL A 399 -11.05 -1.48 -30.55
CA VAL A 399 -9.64 -1.51 -30.97
C VAL A 399 -8.83 -0.55 -30.11
N GLN A 400 -7.72 -1.09 -29.59
CA GLN A 400 -6.52 -0.45 -29.01
C GLN A 400 -6.60 1.05 -28.68
N TYR A 401 -6.39 1.38 -27.41
CA TYR A 401 -6.24 2.76 -26.95
C TYR A 401 -4.76 3.23 -26.98
N ASP A 402 -4.63 4.56 -27.10
CA ASP A 402 -3.42 5.38 -27.04
C ASP A 402 -2.61 5.13 -25.74
N ARG A 403 -1.32 5.45 -25.73
CA ARG A 403 -0.47 5.18 -24.56
C ARG A 403 -0.95 6.00 -23.35
N GLY A 404 -1.26 5.34 -22.24
CA GLY A 404 -1.44 6.03 -20.96
C GLY A 404 -0.18 6.84 -20.63
N ILE A 405 -0.34 8.09 -20.18
CA ILE A 405 0.81 8.91 -19.80
C ILE A 405 1.39 8.28 -18.53
N LEU A 406 2.62 7.76 -18.61
CA LEU A 406 3.32 7.28 -17.43
C LEU A 406 3.66 8.48 -16.56
N TYR A 407 3.06 8.51 -15.37
CA TYR A 407 3.54 9.38 -14.30
C TYR A 407 4.43 8.53 -13.39
N VAL A 408 5.70 8.93 -13.26
CA VAL A 408 6.38 8.70 -11.98
C VAL A 408 5.60 9.54 -10.99
N VAL A 409 4.75 8.90 -10.17
CA VAL A 409 3.80 9.58 -9.27
C VAL A 409 4.49 10.76 -8.62
N LYS A 410 4.18 11.96 -9.10
CA LYS A 410 4.72 13.23 -8.63
C LYS A 410 3.65 13.99 -7.84
N TRP A 411 2.85 13.23 -7.10
CA TRP A 411 1.72 13.64 -6.25
C TRP A 411 0.42 13.90 -7.02
N VAL A 412 -0.71 13.53 -6.40
CA VAL A 412 -2.08 13.83 -6.83
C VAL A 412 -2.61 14.89 -5.89
N GLU A 413 -2.95 16.07 -6.41
CA GLU A 413 -3.57 17.14 -5.63
C GLU A 413 -5.05 16.78 -5.44
N VAL A 414 -5.39 16.29 -4.25
CA VAL A 414 -6.77 16.06 -3.84
C VAL A 414 -7.22 17.34 -3.14
N GLU A 415 -7.95 18.19 -3.86
CA GLU A 415 -8.56 19.39 -3.33
C GLU A 415 -9.83 18.99 -2.57
N ASP A 416 -9.68 18.42 -1.38
CA ASP A 416 -10.81 18.17 -0.49
C ASP A 416 -10.52 18.54 0.95
N ALA A 417 -11.41 19.34 1.53
CA ALA A 417 -11.21 20.08 2.78
C ALA A 417 -11.11 19.19 4.03
N LEU A 418 -11.42 17.89 3.91
CA LEU A 418 -11.41 16.93 5.03
C LEU A 418 -10.40 15.78 4.87
N ALA A 419 -9.76 15.61 3.71
CA ALA A 419 -8.92 14.43 3.43
C ALA A 419 -7.43 14.66 3.73
N HIS A 420 -7.07 15.13 4.93
CA HIS A 420 -5.65 15.21 5.35
C HIS A 420 -5.10 13.87 5.87
N ILE A 421 -5.87 12.79 5.74
CA ILE A 421 -5.60 11.50 6.38
C ILE A 421 -5.89 10.37 5.40
N LEU A 422 -4.97 9.42 5.31
CA LEU A 422 -5.14 8.15 4.60
C LEU A 422 -5.49 7.05 5.58
N VAL A 423 -6.52 6.26 5.26
CA VAL A 423 -6.88 5.06 6.04
C VAL A 423 -6.81 3.83 5.14
N PHE A 424 -6.13 2.79 5.59
CA PHE A 424 -5.94 1.56 4.81
C PHE A 424 -5.83 0.32 5.71
N PRO A 425 -6.26 -0.84 5.21
CA PRO A 425 -6.01 -2.11 5.90
C PRO A 425 -4.53 -2.52 5.74
N PHE A 426 -3.93 -3.07 6.81
CA PHE A 426 -2.53 -3.50 6.82
C PHE A 426 -2.33 -4.68 7.76
N ASP A 427 -1.85 -5.83 7.26
CA ASP A 427 -1.47 -7.01 8.06
C ASP A 427 -2.50 -7.44 9.14
N GLY A 428 -3.79 -7.31 8.84
CA GLY A 428 -4.86 -7.65 9.79
C GLY A 428 -5.17 -6.55 10.82
N GLU A 429 -4.74 -5.32 10.55
CA GLU A 429 -5.02 -4.07 11.28
C GLU A 429 -5.58 -3.01 10.32
N VAL A 430 -6.07 -1.89 10.87
CA VAL A 430 -6.38 -0.68 10.08
C VAL A 430 -5.43 0.41 10.50
N ALA A 431 -4.72 1.00 9.54
CA ALA A 431 -3.77 2.07 9.77
C ALA A 431 -4.32 3.41 9.26
N GLN A 432 -4.07 4.46 10.03
CA GLN A 432 -4.38 5.85 9.72
C GLN A 432 -3.07 6.63 9.62
N LEU A 433 -2.91 7.40 8.56
CA LEU A 433 -1.68 8.12 8.26
C LEU A 433 -1.98 9.55 7.79
N PRO A 434 -1.57 10.59 8.52
CA PRO A 434 -1.68 11.96 8.03
C PRO A 434 -0.88 12.15 6.73
N LEU A 435 -1.46 12.89 5.79
CA LEU A 435 -0.80 13.32 4.55
C LEU A 435 0.31 14.32 4.86
N GLN A 436 0.00 15.33 5.69
CA GLN A 436 0.96 16.31 6.16
C GLN A 436 1.81 15.71 7.29
N ARG A 437 3.13 15.60 7.07
CA ARG A 437 4.07 15.10 8.08
C ARG A 437 5.29 16.00 8.22
N CYS A 438 5.04 17.30 8.24
CA CYS A 438 6.09 18.34 8.16
C CYS A 438 7.09 18.27 9.32
N GLU A 439 6.65 17.77 10.49
CA GLU A 439 7.51 17.57 11.67
C GLU A 439 8.67 16.59 11.41
N LEU A 440 8.53 15.67 10.44
CA LEU A 440 9.58 14.73 10.08
C LEU A 440 10.79 15.41 9.42
N TYR A 441 10.59 16.54 8.76
CA TYR A 441 11.63 17.21 7.97
C TYR A 441 12.61 18.00 8.83
N GLY A 442 12.33 18.21 10.13
CA GLY A 442 13.25 18.85 11.07
C GLY A 442 12.99 20.33 11.28
N LYS A 443 13.96 21.01 11.92
CA LYS A 443 13.85 22.40 12.39
C LYS A 443 14.64 23.39 11.55
N ALA A 444 15.10 23.03 10.35
CA ALA A 444 15.82 23.96 9.48
C ALA A 444 14.99 24.28 8.23
N CYS A 445 15.07 25.54 7.78
CA CYS A 445 14.41 26.00 6.56
C CYS A 445 14.81 25.16 5.34
N ALA A 446 16.10 24.86 5.22
CA ALA A 446 16.63 24.07 4.11
C ALA A 446 16.02 22.66 4.04
N ASP A 447 15.89 21.97 5.18
CA ASP A 447 15.34 20.62 5.22
C ASP A 447 13.86 20.61 4.78
N CYS A 448 13.10 21.63 5.18
CA CYS A 448 11.70 21.80 4.78
C CYS A 448 11.57 22.07 3.27
N CYS A 449 12.47 22.88 2.68
CA CYS A 449 12.47 23.19 1.25
C CYS A 449 12.89 21.96 0.41
N LEU A 450 13.94 21.26 0.84
CA LEU A 450 14.46 20.07 0.15
C LEU A 450 13.46 18.90 0.16
N ALA A 451 12.58 18.83 1.16
CA ALA A 451 11.52 17.83 1.23
C ALA A 451 10.55 17.89 0.04
N ARG A 452 10.37 19.07 -0.59
CA ARG A 452 9.48 19.30 -1.74
C ARG A 452 8.05 18.76 -1.51
N ASP A 453 7.62 18.77 -0.26
CA ASP A 453 6.31 18.30 0.15
C ASP A 453 5.30 19.45 -0.05
N PRO A 454 4.29 19.31 -0.94
CA PRO A 454 3.31 20.36 -1.18
C PRO A 454 2.46 20.68 0.05
N TYR A 455 2.34 19.76 1.00
CA TYR A 455 1.61 19.97 2.24
C TYR A 455 2.43 20.69 3.31
N CYS A 456 3.70 20.99 3.06
CA CYS A 456 4.60 21.55 4.07
C CYS A 456 5.29 22.83 3.60
N ALA A 457 5.39 23.80 4.50
CA ALA A 457 6.08 25.05 4.28
C ALA A 457 6.82 25.50 5.55
N TRP A 458 7.94 26.20 5.35
CA TRP A 458 8.68 26.80 6.45
C TRP A 458 7.97 28.07 6.92
N ASN A 459 7.64 28.16 8.20
CA ASN A 459 6.89 29.29 8.77
C ASN A 459 7.76 30.40 9.39
N GLY A 460 9.09 30.23 9.38
CA GLY A 460 10.05 31.10 10.04
C GLY A 460 10.79 30.42 11.20
N SER A 461 10.18 29.44 11.86
CA SER A 461 10.78 28.72 13.00
C SER A 461 10.78 27.20 12.86
N THR A 462 9.77 26.62 12.20
CA THR A 462 9.64 25.18 11.98
C THR A 462 9.03 24.86 10.63
N CYS A 463 9.24 23.63 10.16
CA CYS A 463 8.49 23.09 9.02
C CYS A 463 7.08 22.72 9.48
N SER A 464 6.06 23.40 8.96
CA SER A 464 4.67 23.23 9.37
C SER A 464 3.76 23.01 8.16
N SER A 465 2.49 22.67 8.41
CA SER A 465 1.50 22.51 7.35
C SER A 465 1.36 23.76 6.49
N TYR A 466 1.16 23.54 5.20
CA TYR A 466 0.83 24.58 4.24
C TYR A 466 -0.61 25.04 4.46
N PHE A 467 -0.83 26.35 4.45
CA PHE A 467 -2.18 26.93 4.42
C PHE A 467 -2.21 28.17 3.53
N PRO A 468 -3.24 28.30 2.66
CA PRO A 468 -3.39 29.47 1.81
C PRO A 468 -3.58 30.73 2.66
N SER A 469 -2.73 31.75 2.49
CA SER A 469 -2.82 33.00 3.25
C SER A 469 -2.37 34.19 2.44
N ASN A 470 -3.10 35.31 2.56
CA ASN A 470 -2.80 36.55 1.85
C ASN A 470 -1.53 37.27 2.35
N LYS A 471 -0.99 36.88 3.51
CA LYS A 471 0.27 37.44 4.05
C LYS A 471 1.47 36.60 3.58
N ARG A 472 1.85 36.76 2.31
CA ARG A 472 2.94 36.02 1.62
C ARG A 472 4.34 36.17 2.23
N ARG A 473 4.55 37.07 3.19
CA ARG A 473 5.89 37.57 3.52
C ARG A 473 6.72 36.74 4.52
N ALA A 474 6.18 35.67 5.09
CA ALA A 474 6.89 34.88 6.11
C ALA A 474 6.98 33.37 5.83
N ARG A 475 6.45 32.85 4.71
CA ARG A 475 6.41 31.41 4.42
C ARG A 475 7.21 31.07 3.16
N ARG A 476 8.01 30.00 3.24
CA ARG A 476 8.96 29.58 2.20
C ARG A 476 8.67 28.13 1.80
N GLN A 477 8.47 27.89 0.50
CA GLN A 477 8.19 26.58 -0.08
C GLN A 477 8.59 26.57 -1.56
N ASP A 478 9.28 25.52 -1.99
CA ASP A 478 9.56 25.27 -3.40
C ASP A 478 9.46 23.77 -3.72
N VAL A 479 8.26 23.35 -4.12
CA VAL A 479 7.99 21.95 -4.48
C VAL A 479 8.67 21.56 -5.80
N ARG A 480 8.81 22.51 -6.74
CA ARG A 480 9.23 22.22 -8.11
C ARG A 480 10.73 22.01 -8.19
N TYR A 481 11.51 22.95 -7.67
CA TYR A 481 12.96 22.91 -7.77
C TYR A 481 13.62 22.53 -6.45
N GLY A 482 12.96 22.78 -5.32
CA GLY A 482 13.47 22.52 -3.97
C GLY A 482 14.75 23.28 -3.74
N ASP A 483 14.77 24.59 -4.02
CA ASP A 483 15.94 25.45 -3.89
C ASP A 483 16.00 26.16 -2.52
N PRO A 484 16.91 25.77 -1.61
CA PRO A 484 17.05 26.46 -0.34
C PRO A 484 17.69 27.85 -0.49
N TRP A 485 18.53 28.09 -1.52
CA TRP A 485 19.33 29.33 -1.62
C TRP A 485 18.47 30.57 -1.84
N SER A 486 17.48 30.49 -2.73
CA SER A 486 16.54 31.60 -2.96
C SER A 486 15.49 31.73 -1.85
N GLN A 487 15.19 30.64 -1.15
CA GLN A 487 14.08 30.60 -0.20
C GLN A 487 14.52 30.94 1.23
N CYS A 488 15.66 30.45 1.69
CA CYS A 488 16.11 30.55 3.08
C CYS A 488 17.17 31.65 3.24
N GLN A 489 16.87 32.66 4.07
CA GLN A 489 17.78 33.80 4.31
C GLN A 489 18.92 33.45 5.29
N ASP A 490 18.75 32.44 6.15
CA ASP A 490 19.69 32.10 7.23
C ASP A 490 20.71 31.00 6.84
N LEU A 491 21.01 30.83 5.56
CA LEU A 491 22.01 29.83 5.13
C LEU A 491 23.45 30.25 5.43
N GLY A 492 23.67 31.52 5.82
CA GLY A 492 24.97 32.13 6.05
C GLY A 492 25.66 31.75 7.36
N GLU A 493 24.96 31.12 8.33
CA GLU A 493 25.54 30.76 9.64
C GLU A 493 25.72 29.24 9.82
N GLY A 494 25.84 28.49 8.71
CA GLY A 494 25.99 27.04 8.72
C GLY A 494 27.27 26.49 9.37
N PHE A 495 28.21 27.36 9.77
CA PHE A 495 29.39 26.96 10.55
C PHE A 495 29.12 26.96 12.06
N GLU A 496 28.41 27.95 12.62
CA GLU A 496 28.33 28.14 14.08
C GLU A 496 27.19 27.36 14.76
N ASP A 497 26.12 27.05 14.04
CA ASP A 497 24.92 26.44 14.61
C ASP A 497 25.03 24.91 14.84
N VAL A 498 26.11 24.29 14.32
CA VAL A 498 26.38 22.86 14.52
C VAL A 498 27.34 22.68 15.69
N GLU A 499 26.83 22.10 16.77
CA GLU A 499 27.60 21.81 17.98
C GLU A 499 28.87 21.00 17.66
N LEU A 500 30.02 21.50 18.14
CA LEU A 500 31.31 20.81 18.03
C LEU A 500 31.38 19.68 19.06
N LYS A 501 31.42 18.44 18.60
CA LYS A 501 31.52 17.26 19.48
C LYS A 501 32.97 16.84 19.66
N THR A 502 33.50 16.95 20.87
CA THR A 502 34.84 16.42 21.18
C THR A 502 34.78 14.91 21.37
N VAL A 503 35.61 14.17 20.62
CA VAL A 503 35.72 12.71 20.70
C VAL A 503 37.16 12.35 21.07
N TYR A 504 37.33 11.49 22.06
CA TYR A 504 38.64 11.00 22.48
C TYR A 504 38.90 9.62 21.88
N ALA A 505 40.04 9.47 21.22
CA ALA A 505 40.54 8.21 20.71
C ALA A 505 41.85 7.85 21.41
N VAL A 506 42.10 6.56 21.61
CA VAL A 506 43.40 6.07 22.09
C VAL A 506 44.24 5.69 20.87
N GLU A 507 45.53 5.98 20.91
CA GLU A 507 46.47 5.60 19.85
C GLU A 507 46.40 4.09 19.56
N SER A 508 46.54 3.70 18.29
CA SER A 508 46.39 2.33 17.77
C SER A 508 44.98 1.72 17.82
N ASN A 509 43.99 2.37 18.44
CA ASN A 509 42.59 1.93 18.41
C ASN A 509 41.81 2.48 17.20
N SER A 510 40.60 1.97 17.00
CA SER A 510 39.65 2.46 15.99
C SER A 510 38.58 3.36 16.62
N THR A 511 38.16 4.42 15.92
CA THR A 511 37.09 5.33 16.37
C THR A 511 36.09 5.58 15.24
N PHE A 512 34.81 5.70 15.58
CA PHE A 512 33.73 5.93 14.63
C PHE A 512 33.09 7.31 14.85
N LEU A 513 33.00 8.10 13.79
CA LEU A 513 32.35 9.40 13.77
C LEU A 513 31.01 9.28 13.03
N GLU A 514 29.90 9.38 13.75
CA GLU A 514 28.56 9.21 13.17
C GLU A 514 28.15 10.41 12.30
N CYS A 515 27.67 10.15 11.09
CA CYS A 515 26.99 11.14 10.26
C CYS A 515 26.00 10.45 9.34
N THR A 516 24.72 10.68 9.58
CA THR A 516 23.63 10.13 8.75
C THR A 516 22.86 11.28 8.11
N PRO A 517 22.85 11.40 6.77
CA PRO A 517 22.01 12.37 6.08
C PRO A 517 20.53 12.17 6.45
N ARG A 518 19.78 13.27 6.65
CA ARG A 518 18.33 13.20 6.89
C ARG A 518 17.57 12.84 5.61
N SER A 519 17.98 13.40 4.48
CA SER A 519 17.43 13.05 3.17
C SER A 519 18.07 11.76 2.66
N PRO A 520 17.28 10.77 2.20
CA PRO A 520 17.81 9.57 1.55
C PRO A 520 18.44 9.84 0.18
N GLN A 521 18.21 11.02 -0.41
CA GLN A 521 18.81 11.45 -1.68
C GLN A 521 20.14 12.21 -1.47
N ALA A 522 20.50 12.53 -0.23
CA ALA A 522 21.71 13.26 0.11
C ALA A 522 22.89 12.31 0.37
N ALA A 523 24.08 12.69 -0.11
CA ALA A 523 25.32 11.97 0.16
C ALA A 523 26.13 12.72 1.24
N ALA A 524 26.67 11.98 2.22
CA ALA A 524 27.60 12.54 3.20
C ALA A 524 29.03 12.57 2.63
N LYS A 525 29.69 13.72 2.75
CA LYS A 525 31.10 13.95 2.43
C LYS A 525 31.83 14.42 3.68
N TRP A 526 33.00 13.85 3.94
CA TRP A 526 33.82 14.20 5.08
C TRP A 526 34.99 15.08 4.65
N VAL A 527 35.27 16.11 5.44
CA VAL A 527 36.42 16.99 5.26
C VAL A 527 37.18 17.05 6.59
N MET A 528 38.47 16.74 6.55
CA MET A 528 39.36 16.92 7.70
C MET A 528 40.10 18.25 7.53
N GLN A 529 39.89 19.20 8.44
CA GLN A 529 40.66 20.44 8.48
C GLN A 529 41.95 20.20 9.28
N GLN A 530 43.04 19.92 8.57
CA GLN A 530 44.38 19.87 9.15
C GLN A 530 45.03 21.26 9.14
N SER A 531 45.85 21.55 10.17
CA SER A 531 46.56 22.82 10.33
C SER A 531 47.94 22.87 9.64
N HIS A 532 48.46 21.74 9.13
CA HIS A 532 49.73 21.73 8.39
C HIS A 532 49.72 20.71 7.24
N THR A 533 50.38 21.09 6.15
CA THR A 533 50.56 20.36 4.90
C THR A 533 51.25 19.01 5.12
N GLN A 534 50.47 17.93 5.23
CA GLN A 534 50.93 16.57 4.96
C GLN A 534 49.73 15.67 4.63
N THR A 535 49.89 14.87 3.59
CA THR A 535 48.92 13.92 3.03
C THR A 535 48.30 13.02 4.09
N THR A 536 47.00 13.15 4.32
CA THR A 536 46.16 12.17 5.02
C THR A 536 46.32 10.80 4.36
N ARG A 537 46.66 9.76 5.14
CA ARG A 537 46.66 8.38 4.66
C ARG A 537 45.21 7.90 4.49
N GLU A 538 44.73 7.88 3.25
CA GLU A 538 43.38 7.37 2.93
C GLU A 538 43.19 5.88 3.33
N ASP A 539 44.27 5.11 3.46
CA ASP A 539 44.24 3.67 3.78
C ASP A 539 43.62 3.33 5.15
N ASN A 540 43.57 4.28 6.09
CA ASN A 540 43.05 4.08 7.46
C ASN A 540 41.58 4.51 7.62
N ILE A 541 40.93 4.96 6.55
CA ILE A 541 39.61 5.60 6.60
C ILE A 541 38.58 4.77 5.83
N ILE A 542 37.52 4.33 6.52
CA ILE A 542 36.41 3.61 5.90
C ILE A 542 35.15 4.48 5.93
N HIS A 543 34.66 4.83 4.75
CA HIS A 543 33.38 5.50 4.56
C HIS A 543 32.22 4.50 4.68
N THR A 544 31.32 4.74 5.63
CA THR A 544 30.11 3.94 5.80
C THR A 544 28.86 4.79 5.55
N GLY A 545 27.72 4.14 5.26
CA GLY A 545 26.44 4.85 5.12
C GLY A 545 25.92 5.51 6.41
N ARG A 546 26.60 5.35 7.55
CA ARG A 546 26.24 5.96 8.84
C ARG A 546 27.31 6.90 9.40
N GLY A 547 28.45 7.03 8.74
CA GLY A 547 29.58 7.81 9.28
C GLY A 547 30.95 7.36 8.80
N LEU A 548 31.99 7.87 9.45
CA LEU A 548 33.40 7.64 9.15
C LEU A 548 34.01 6.71 10.19
N LEU A 549 34.63 5.61 9.77
CA LEU A 549 35.42 4.74 10.66
C LEU A 549 36.91 5.00 10.42
N LEU A 550 37.61 5.43 11.46
CA LEU A 550 39.06 5.62 11.48
C LEU A 550 39.69 4.41 12.15
N GLN A 551 40.56 3.70 11.44
CA GLN A 551 41.28 2.53 11.93
C GLN A 551 42.73 2.88 12.26
N HIS A 552 43.30 2.26 13.30
CA HIS A 552 44.70 2.47 13.71
C HIS A 552 45.07 3.95 13.88
N ILE A 553 44.32 4.65 14.73
CA ILE A 553 44.47 6.09 14.94
C ILE A 553 45.83 6.43 15.53
N THR A 554 46.45 7.49 15.00
CA THR A 554 47.71 8.06 15.45
C THR A 554 47.51 9.51 15.87
N SER A 555 48.51 10.09 16.54
CA SER A 555 48.50 11.52 16.89
C SER A 555 48.31 12.46 15.68
N LEU A 556 48.64 12.01 14.46
CA LEU A 556 48.45 12.75 13.21
C LEU A 556 46.98 12.81 12.75
N ASP A 557 46.14 11.90 13.23
CA ASP A 557 44.72 11.83 12.88
C ASP A 557 43.87 12.78 13.74
N ALA A 558 44.46 13.40 14.77
CA ALA A 558 43.81 14.39 15.60
C ALA A 558 43.46 15.65 14.78
N GLY A 559 42.28 16.22 15.04
CA GLY A 559 41.86 17.44 14.37
C GLY A 559 40.35 17.55 14.17
N LEU A 560 39.97 18.54 13.36
CA LEU A 560 38.57 18.86 13.11
C LEU A 560 38.05 18.08 11.90
N TYR A 561 37.03 17.26 12.13
CA TYR A 561 36.31 16.53 11.08
C TYR A 561 34.93 17.17 10.87
N LEU A 562 34.63 17.51 9.63
CA LEU A 562 33.35 18.08 9.22
C LEU A 562 32.62 17.07 8.33
N CYS A 563 31.40 16.73 8.70
CA CYS A 563 30.49 16.01 7.82
C CYS A 563 29.58 17.01 7.10
N THR A 564 29.68 17.03 5.78
CA THR A 564 28.84 17.83 4.87
C THR A 564 27.90 16.93 4.10
N THR A 565 26.61 17.24 4.08
CA THR A 565 25.65 16.54 3.20
C THR A 565 25.48 17.32 1.92
N HIS A 566 25.47 16.61 0.80
CA HIS A 566 25.32 17.17 -0.53
C HIS A 566 24.11 16.55 -1.22
N GLU A 567 23.15 17.40 -1.57
CA GLU A 567 21.92 17.04 -2.27
C GLU A 567 21.75 17.97 -3.47
N ARG A 568 21.99 17.43 -4.68
CA ARG A 568 22.03 18.19 -5.94
C ARG A 568 23.02 19.35 -5.92
N SER A 569 22.57 20.60 -5.81
CA SER A 569 23.40 21.82 -5.78
C SER A 569 23.50 22.44 -4.39
N PHE A 570 22.89 21.80 -3.38
CA PHE A 570 22.90 22.29 -2.01
C PHE A 570 23.81 21.43 -1.13
N SER A 571 24.68 22.10 -0.37
CA SER A 571 25.57 21.44 0.59
C SER A 571 25.54 22.14 1.94
N ARG A 572 25.52 21.36 3.02
CA ARG A 572 25.52 21.89 4.39
C ARG A 572 26.28 20.96 5.34
N THR A 573 26.98 21.55 6.30
CA THR A 573 27.59 20.80 7.42
C THR A 573 26.51 20.32 8.38
N VAL A 574 26.48 19.03 8.69
CA VAL A 574 25.49 18.41 9.60
C VAL A 574 26.10 17.87 10.88
N ALA A 575 27.42 17.68 10.92
CA ALA A 575 28.14 17.28 12.12
C ALA A 575 29.57 17.82 12.12
N ARG A 576 30.07 18.19 13.31
CA ARG A 576 31.44 18.67 13.54
C ARG A 576 32.04 17.89 14.71
N TYR A 577 33.25 17.36 14.52
CA TYR A 577 33.95 16.56 15.51
C TYR A 577 35.36 17.08 15.75
N ASP A 578 35.72 17.35 17.00
CA ASP A 578 37.10 17.61 17.44
C ASP A 578 37.68 16.28 17.95
N LEU A 579 38.46 15.59 17.12
CA LEU A 579 39.07 14.32 17.48
C LEU A 579 40.38 14.56 18.23
N ARG A 580 40.44 14.12 19.49
CA ARG A 580 41.63 14.19 20.33
C ARG A 580 42.22 12.80 20.54
N VAL A 581 43.50 12.64 20.24
CA VAL A 581 44.19 11.36 20.37
C VAL A 581 45.03 11.34 21.64
N ILE A 582 44.80 10.34 22.48
CA ILE A 582 45.54 10.10 23.72
C ILE A 582 46.61 9.05 23.41
N ALA A 583 47.87 9.43 23.56
CA ALA A 583 49.00 8.52 23.44
C ALA A 583 48.93 7.45 24.54
N GLU A 584 49.21 6.20 24.19
CA GLU A 584 49.31 5.13 25.19
C GLU A 584 50.47 5.46 26.14
N PRO A 585 50.26 5.52 27.47
CA PRO A 585 51.35 5.80 28.40
C PRO A 585 52.35 4.64 28.35
N ASN A 586 53.56 4.91 27.84
CA ASN A 586 54.70 4.02 27.98
C ASN A 586 54.86 3.65 29.47
N ALA A 587 54.66 2.37 29.78
CA ALA A 587 55.00 1.80 31.08
C ALA A 587 56.52 1.81 31.26
N LEU A 588 57.08 2.96 31.62
CA LEU A 588 58.46 3.09 32.06
C LEU A 588 58.50 3.08 33.60
N THR A 589 59.04 1.99 34.09
CA THR A 589 59.47 1.72 35.46
C THR A 589 60.27 2.87 36.09
N SER A 590 59.75 3.43 37.19
CA SER A 590 60.58 4.05 38.23
C SER A 590 59.86 4.04 39.60
N ARG A 591 60.32 3.18 40.53
CA ARG A 591 60.20 3.39 42.00
C ARG A 591 61.25 4.44 42.40
N PRO A 592 61.03 5.37 43.36
CA PRO A 592 60.86 5.06 44.80
C PRO A 592 60.01 6.14 45.57
N PRO A 593 60.12 6.30 46.91
CA PRO A 593 59.70 5.41 48.00
C PRO A 593 58.48 5.96 48.79
N THR A 594 57.94 5.05 49.61
CA THR A 594 56.84 5.18 50.58
C THR A 594 57.03 6.24 51.66
N ASN A 595 55.97 6.99 52.04
CA ASN A 595 55.33 6.90 53.37
C ASN A 595 54.18 7.91 53.61
N HIS A 596 53.16 7.42 54.33
CA HIS A 596 51.98 8.06 54.97
C HIS A 596 50.79 8.44 54.04
N ALA A 597 49.74 7.60 53.86
CA ALA A 597 48.61 7.22 54.76
C ALA A 597 47.66 8.41 55.06
N ALA A 598 46.33 8.41 54.84
CA ALA A 598 45.29 7.37 54.87
C ALA A 598 44.06 7.80 53.99
N SER A 599 43.46 6.94 53.14
CA SER A 599 42.22 6.10 53.32
C SER A 599 40.86 6.84 53.17
N PRO A 600 39.74 6.16 52.82
CA PRO A 600 39.46 5.34 51.63
C PRO A 600 38.15 5.77 50.92
N LEU A 601 38.02 5.61 49.59
CA LEU A 601 36.71 5.72 48.92
C LEU A 601 36.42 4.51 48.01
N SER A 602 35.47 3.71 48.50
CA SER A 602 34.47 2.85 47.86
C SER A 602 34.79 2.07 46.56
N TYR A 603 34.73 0.75 46.70
CA TYR A 603 34.98 -0.33 45.74
C TYR A 603 33.99 -0.44 44.55
N LYS A 604 33.48 0.67 43.99
CA LYS A 604 32.41 0.62 42.97
C LYS A 604 32.72 1.21 41.58
N GLU A 605 33.91 1.72 41.31
CA GLU A 605 34.18 2.39 40.02
C GLU A 605 35.28 1.77 39.14
N LEU A 606 35.71 0.53 39.40
CA LEU A 606 36.83 -0.09 38.65
C LEU A 606 36.47 -1.29 37.77
N ASN A 607 35.20 -1.47 37.41
CA ASN A 607 34.79 -2.49 36.43
C ASN A 607 34.36 -1.85 35.11
N LEU A 608 35.25 -1.16 34.41
CA LEU A 608 35.07 -0.90 32.97
C LEU A 608 36.38 -0.70 32.19
N ILE A 609 37.48 -1.28 32.67
CA ILE A 609 38.72 -1.43 31.87
C ILE A 609 38.96 -2.93 31.69
N GLY A 610 38.37 -3.48 30.64
CA GLY A 610 38.63 -4.84 30.22
C GLY A 610 39.99 -4.92 29.53
N VAL A 611 41.03 -5.26 30.28
CA VAL A 611 42.31 -5.72 29.71
C VAL A 611 42.22 -7.23 29.48
N SER A 612 42.26 -7.65 28.23
CA SER A 612 42.86 -8.91 27.81
C SER A 612 43.33 -8.68 26.38
N GLY A 613 44.64 -8.76 26.13
CA GLY A 613 45.28 -8.46 24.84
C GLY A 613 44.89 -9.39 23.71
N LEU A 614 43.64 -9.31 23.26
CA LEU A 614 43.10 -10.01 22.09
C LEU A 614 42.93 -8.99 20.98
N THR A 615 43.30 -9.38 19.77
CA THR A 615 43.04 -8.57 18.57
C THR A 615 41.53 -8.43 18.35
N ALA A 616 41.08 -7.37 17.66
CA ALA A 616 39.65 -7.13 17.43
C ALA A 616 38.96 -8.31 16.73
N ASP A 617 39.66 -9.01 15.84
CA ASP A 617 39.17 -10.22 15.17
C ASP A 617 38.98 -11.39 16.15
N GLU A 618 39.90 -11.60 17.09
CA GLU A 618 39.76 -12.64 18.13
C GLU A 618 38.64 -12.33 19.12
N TYR A 619 38.41 -11.05 19.43
CA TYR A 619 37.30 -10.62 20.27
C TYR A 619 35.95 -10.80 19.55
N CYS A 620 35.87 -10.45 18.27
CA CYS A 620 34.69 -10.67 17.43
C CYS A 620 34.37 -12.16 17.27
N GLU A 621 35.37 -13.01 17.05
CA GLU A 621 35.21 -14.46 17.01
C GLU A 621 34.75 -15.03 18.37
N GLN A 622 35.28 -14.53 19.48
CA GLN A 622 34.82 -14.94 20.82
C GLN A 622 33.38 -14.50 21.11
N LEU A 623 32.97 -13.30 20.70
CA LEU A 623 31.59 -12.84 20.80
C LEU A 623 30.66 -13.66 19.91
N TRP A 624 31.09 -13.98 18.68
CA TRP A 624 30.35 -14.85 17.77
C TRP A 624 30.20 -16.26 18.37
N TYR A 625 31.27 -16.85 18.91
CA TYR A 625 31.23 -18.14 19.58
C TYR A 625 30.35 -18.13 20.83
N ARG A 626 30.37 -17.06 21.64
CA ARG A 626 29.48 -16.88 22.80
C ARG A 626 28.03 -16.80 22.39
N GLU A 627 27.69 -16.04 21.34
CA GLU A 627 26.31 -15.95 20.84
C GLU A 627 25.85 -17.26 20.21
N LYS A 628 26.73 -17.99 19.50
CA LYS A 628 26.46 -19.32 18.97
C LYS A 628 26.21 -20.34 20.09
N ARG A 629 26.98 -20.29 21.19
CA ARG A 629 26.73 -21.08 22.41
C ARG A 629 25.42 -20.68 23.10
N ARG A 630 25.07 -19.39 23.13
CA ARG A 630 23.82 -18.89 23.70
C ARG A 630 22.62 -19.37 22.89
N GLN A 631 22.70 -19.32 21.56
CA GLN A 631 21.69 -19.86 20.66
C GLN A 631 21.59 -21.38 20.74
N GLN A 632 22.71 -22.11 20.90
CA GLN A 632 22.68 -23.55 21.14
C GLN A 632 22.05 -23.91 22.50
N LYS A 633 22.35 -23.17 23.57
CA LYS A 633 21.67 -23.32 24.88
C LYS A 633 20.17 -23.02 24.78
N LEU A 634 19.78 -21.96 24.07
CA LEU A 634 18.37 -21.63 23.81
C LEU A 634 17.68 -22.72 22.99
N ARG A 635 18.33 -23.30 21.97
CA ARG A 635 17.81 -24.43 21.21
C ARG A 635 17.69 -25.70 22.05
N ALA A 636 18.65 -25.98 22.94
CA ALA A 636 18.61 -27.11 23.87
C ALA A 636 17.50 -26.95 24.94
N LEU A 637 17.30 -25.73 25.47
CA LEU A 637 16.19 -25.40 26.36
C LEU A 637 14.83 -25.54 25.66
N LYS A 638 14.74 -25.08 24.40
CA LYS A 638 13.53 -25.22 23.58
C LYS A 638 13.22 -26.70 23.30
N TRP A 639 14.23 -27.53 23.05
CA TRP A 639 14.11 -28.99 22.90
C TRP A 639 13.71 -29.71 24.19
N LYS A 640 14.27 -29.32 25.36
CA LYS A 640 13.83 -29.84 26.67
C LYS A 640 12.36 -29.50 26.95
N GLN A 641 11.93 -28.28 26.64
CA GLN A 641 10.54 -27.85 26.82
C GLN A 641 9.57 -28.56 25.86
N THR A 642 10.00 -28.89 24.63
CA THR A 642 9.19 -29.71 23.70
C THR A 642 9.14 -31.19 24.11
N SER A 643 10.21 -31.71 24.71
CA SER A 643 10.27 -33.08 25.28
C SER A 643 9.36 -33.23 26.51
N GLU A 644 9.37 -32.26 27.43
CA GLU A 644 8.48 -32.26 28.60
C GLU A 644 7.01 -32.06 28.22
N ASN A 645 6.72 -31.18 27.24
CA ASN A 645 5.35 -31.03 26.73
C ASN A 645 4.85 -32.28 25.99
N ARG A 646 5.72 -33.05 25.34
CA ARG A 646 5.36 -34.37 24.77
C ARG A 646 5.10 -35.41 25.85
N LYS A 647 5.88 -35.45 26.93
CA LYS A 647 5.64 -36.34 28.09
C LYS A 647 4.36 -35.98 28.86
N ALA A 648 4.02 -34.69 28.97
CA ALA A 648 2.78 -34.23 29.58
C ALA A 648 1.53 -34.56 28.74
N ARG A 649 1.67 -34.65 27.41
CA ARG A 649 0.57 -35.03 26.50
C ARG A 649 0.28 -36.53 26.51
N VAL A 650 1.28 -37.38 26.72
CA VAL A 650 1.13 -38.84 26.81
C VAL A 650 0.54 -39.29 28.16
N ARG A 651 0.65 -38.48 29.23
CA ARG A 651 0.08 -38.78 30.56
C ARG A 651 -1.42 -38.46 30.73
N ARG A 652 -2.09 -37.89 29.72
CA ARG A 652 -3.52 -37.50 29.79
C ARG A 652 -4.47 -38.38 28.96
N GLN A 653 -3.99 -39.49 28.41
CA GLN A 653 -4.84 -40.51 27.76
C GLN A 653 -4.53 -41.88 28.36
N ASN A 654 -5.17 -42.18 29.48
CA ASN A 654 -5.52 -43.53 29.90
C ASN A 654 -6.82 -43.40 30.72
N PRO A 655 -7.97 -43.89 30.22
CA PRO A 655 -9.16 -44.03 31.05
C PRO A 655 -9.00 -45.21 32.03
N PRO A 656 -9.54 -45.16 33.26
CA PRO A 656 -9.69 -46.35 34.07
C PRO A 656 -10.91 -47.15 33.59
N ASP A 657 -10.66 -48.39 33.17
CA ASP A 657 -11.69 -49.41 32.99
C ASP A 657 -12.34 -49.77 34.34
N ALA A 658 -13.62 -50.12 34.22
CA ALA A 658 -14.61 -50.41 35.24
C ALA A 658 -14.27 -51.55 36.21
N LEU A 659 -14.98 -51.60 37.35
CA LEU A 659 -15.77 -52.76 37.83
C LEU A 659 -16.37 -52.53 39.24
N LEU A 660 -17.64 -52.93 39.39
CA LEU A 660 -18.36 -53.45 40.58
C LEU A 660 -18.54 -52.46 41.75
N GLN A 661 -19.74 -52.09 42.19
CA GLN A 661 -20.91 -52.91 42.58
C GLN A 661 -22.17 -52.04 42.53
#